data_AF-A0A7C6FPG0-F1
#
_entry.id   AF-A0A7C6FPG0-F1
#
_cell.length_a   1.000
_cell.length_b   1.000
_cell.length_c   1.000
_cell.angle_alpha   90.00
_cell.angle_beta   90.00
_cell.angle_gamma   90.00
#
_symmetry.space_group_name_H-M   'P 1'
#
loop_
_entity.id
_entity.type
_entity.pdbx_description
1 polymer ?
#
loop_
_entity_poly.entity_id
_entity_poly.type
_entity_poly.pdbx_seq_one_letter_code
_entity_poly.pdbx_strand_id
1 'polypeptide(L)'
;MKKIKYLSIDIETKSGTDLSKSGVYRYTEDPEFEIMLFGYSVNGSEVSVIDTACGEKIPEEVLEAIVDEFVTKWAYNATFERVCLSAWLRKNRPDLFFSYGILADSVGNYLNPVSWRCSMIWAAYIGLPLSLEGVGTVLKLQNQKMAEGKALIKYFSMPCKPTKVNNGRKWNLPCHAPDKWEIFKTYNKRDVEVEMSIQKVLAKFPVPDFVWEEYHLSEEINDRGIQLDLQMVEQAILLDAKSRDVLSTEMQKLTKLENPNSVVQLKQWLSDHGMEVESLDKKAVKELLKTAPPELAKALELRQQLARSSVKKYIAMRNSVCADGRCRGMFQFYGANRTGRWSGRLIQLQNLPQNHISDLSSARGLVKAGDYGMLRLLYEDVPDTLSQLIRTAFIPKAGYKFIVSDFSAIEARVIAHLAGETWRTEVFRKNGDIYCASASAMFGVPVEKHGVNGHLRQKGKIAELALGYGGSVGALKAMGALDIGLQEEELQPLVNAWRSSNPNIVTFWWDVDDAVKTAIRERTITETHNIRFQYQSAMLFIQLPSGRRLAYVKPKIGENKYGGESVTYEGVGGTKKWERIESYGPKFVENIVQAISRDILSYAMRTLSHCFIVGHIHDELIIEASMGVNLQAICEQMGRVPPWLSGALLRADGYETEWYKKD
;
A
#
# COMPACT_ATOMS: atom_id res chain seq x y z
N MET A 1 12.10 41.85 -9.58
CA MET A 1 11.91 40.49 -10.13
C MET A 1 10.43 40.10 -10.02
N LYS A 2 9.91 39.27 -10.94
CA LYS A 2 8.51 38.79 -10.82
C LYS A 2 8.40 37.92 -9.57
N LYS A 3 7.36 38.12 -8.75
CA LYS A 3 7.08 37.28 -7.57
C LYS A 3 7.02 35.80 -7.96
N ILE A 4 7.75 34.95 -7.25
CA ILE A 4 7.72 33.49 -7.45
C ILE A 4 6.35 32.97 -6.98
N LYS A 5 5.69 32.17 -7.82
CA LYS A 5 4.40 31.52 -7.52
C LYS A 5 4.50 30.01 -7.63
N TYR A 6 5.28 29.53 -8.60
CA TYR A 6 5.48 28.12 -8.87
C TYR A 6 6.97 27.81 -8.95
N LEU A 7 7.36 26.67 -8.41
CA LEU A 7 8.71 26.12 -8.54
C LEU A 7 8.60 24.65 -8.93
N SER A 8 9.10 24.27 -10.10
CA SER A 8 9.28 22.85 -10.45
C SER A 8 10.69 22.44 -10.07
N ILE A 9 10.87 21.30 -9.41
CA ILE A 9 12.12 20.88 -8.78
C ILE A 9 12.41 19.41 -9.12
N ASP A 10 13.67 19.13 -9.44
CA ASP A 10 14.23 17.78 -9.47
C ASP A 10 15.63 17.82 -8.85
N ILE A 11 15.98 16.82 -8.03
CA ILE A 11 17.27 16.77 -7.34
C ILE A 11 17.97 15.44 -7.57
N GLU A 12 19.28 15.51 -7.71
CA GLU A 12 20.14 14.33 -7.67
C GLU A 12 20.90 14.30 -6.37
N THR A 13 20.84 13.16 -5.68
CA THR A 13 21.35 13.01 -4.32
C THR A 13 22.35 11.88 -4.21
N LYS A 14 23.13 11.89 -3.14
CA LYS A 14 24.10 10.87 -2.76
C LYS A 14 23.85 10.50 -1.31
N SER A 15 23.95 9.21 -0.97
CA SER A 15 23.83 8.71 0.41
C SER A 15 24.46 7.33 0.53
N GLY A 16 25.13 7.05 1.65
CA GLY A 16 25.65 5.71 1.96
C GLY A 16 24.54 4.66 2.14
N THR A 17 23.31 5.10 2.37
CA THR A 17 22.15 4.27 2.65
C THR A 17 21.40 3.91 1.36
N ASP A 18 20.97 2.65 1.23
CA ASP A 18 20.22 2.15 0.06
C ASP A 18 18.77 2.63 0.09
N LEU A 19 18.42 3.58 -0.79
CA LEU A 19 17.08 4.17 -0.89
C LEU A 19 15.97 3.12 -1.05
N SER A 20 16.22 2.08 -1.86
CA SER A 20 15.20 1.08 -2.19
C SER A 20 14.82 0.19 -1.01
N LYS A 21 15.73 0.03 -0.05
CA LYS A 21 15.55 -0.80 1.15
C LYS A 21 15.11 0.00 2.37
N SER A 22 15.55 1.25 2.47
CA SER A 22 15.38 2.10 3.65
C SER A 22 14.26 3.13 3.52
N GLY A 23 13.93 3.55 2.29
CA GLY A 23 13.04 4.67 2.04
C GLY A 23 13.71 6.03 2.24
N VAL A 24 13.08 7.10 1.75
CA VAL A 24 13.71 8.43 1.69
C VAL A 24 14.05 9.00 3.08
N TYR A 25 13.22 8.74 4.09
CA TYR A 25 13.43 9.27 5.43
C TYR A 25 14.76 8.80 6.02
N ARG A 26 14.97 7.48 6.12
CA ARG A 26 16.24 6.92 6.59
C ARG A 26 17.40 7.21 5.63
N TYR A 27 17.15 7.24 4.33
CA TYR A 27 18.15 7.63 3.32
C TYR A 27 18.76 9.02 3.57
N THR A 28 17.95 9.99 3.99
CA THR A 28 18.39 11.38 4.25
C THR A 28 19.07 11.59 5.61
N GLU A 29 18.96 10.64 6.53
CA GLU A 29 19.65 10.69 7.83
C GLU A 29 21.10 10.17 7.75
N ASP A 30 21.48 9.59 6.62
CA ASP A 30 22.84 9.14 6.39
C ASP A 30 23.82 10.32 6.52
N PRO A 31 24.93 10.20 7.28
CA PRO A 31 25.88 11.30 7.43
C PRO A 31 26.52 11.76 6.12
N GLU A 32 26.60 10.88 5.12
CA GLU A 32 27.12 11.17 3.77
C GLU A 32 26.01 11.67 2.82
N PHE A 33 24.80 11.94 3.31
CA PHE A 33 23.71 12.49 2.51
C PHE A 33 24.03 13.90 2.01
N GLU A 34 23.94 14.07 0.69
CA GLU A 34 24.18 15.33 -0.01
C GLU A 34 23.21 15.45 -1.21
N ILE A 35 22.68 16.65 -1.43
CA ILE A 35 22.14 17.05 -2.74
C ILE A 35 23.36 17.44 -3.57
N MET A 36 23.48 16.87 -4.77
CA MET A 36 24.60 17.09 -5.68
C MET A 36 24.22 17.98 -6.87
N LEU A 37 23.03 17.76 -7.44
CA LEU A 37 22.46 18.60 -8.50
C LEU A 37 21.07 19.07 -8.09
N PHE A 38 20.77 20.32 -8.39
CA PHE A 38 19.46 20.93 -8.13
C PHE A 38 18.93 21.58 -9.41
N GLY A 39 17.99 20.89 -10.05
CA GLY A 39 17.30 21.32 -11.26
C GLY A 39 16.01 22.03 -10.89
N TYR A 40 15.76 23.21 -11.44
CA TYR A 40 14.55 23.96 -11.14
C TYR A 40 14.06 24.86 -12.27
N SER A 41 12.76 25.16 -12.24
CA SER A 41 12.12 26.18 -13.08
C SER A 41 11.22 27.09 -12.24
N VAL A 42 11.36 28.40 -12.42
CA VAL A 42 10.57 29.41 -11.72
C VAL A 42 9.43 29.87 -12.62
N ASN A 43 8.18 29.74 -12.14
CA ASN A 43 6.98 30.15 -12.88
C ASN A 43 6.91 29.58 -14.31
N GLY A 44 7.47 28.39 -14.54
CA GLY A 44 7.52 27.73 -15.85
C GLY A 44 8.53 28.32 -16.83
N SER A 45 9.53 29.07 -16.34
CA SER A 45 10.68 29.55 -17.14
C SER A 45 11.57 28.42 -17.63
N GLU A 46 12.64 28.77 -18.35
CA GLU A 46 13.70 27.80 -18.66
C GLU A 46 14.25 27.14 -17.38
N VAL A 47 14.55 25.85 -17.49
CA VAL A 47 15.12 25.05 -16.41
C VAL A 47 16.59 25.38 -16.23
N SER A 48 16.96 25.70 -14.99
CA SER A 48 18.35 25.89 -14.55
C SER A 48 18.79 24.69 -13.72
N VAL A 49 20.08 24.36 -13.75
CA VAL A 49 20.69 23.29 -12.93
C VAL A 49 21.83 23.91 -12.14
N ILE A 50 21.83 23.67 -10.83
CA ILE A 50 22.89 24.09 -9.90
C ILE A 50 23.74 22.89 -9.52
N ASP A 51 25.04 22.99 -9.77
CA ASP A 51 26.05 21.98 -9.46
C ASP A 51 26.63 22.18 -8.05
N THR A 52 25.83 21.83 -7.05
CA THR A 52 26.21 21.96 -5.65
C THR A 52 27.42 21.08 -5.28
N ALA A 53 27.63 19.95 -5.97
CA ALA A 53 28.80 19.10 -5.78
C ALA A 53 30.12 19.78 -6.20
N CYS A 54 30.06 20.73 -7.13
CA CYS A 54 31.20 21.54 -7.55
C CYS A 54 31.22 22.96 -6.93
N GLY A 55 30.41 23.19 -5.89
CA GLY A 55 30.45 24.41 -5.08
C GLY A 55 29.52 25.54 -5.54
N GLU A 56 28.67 25.31 -6.55
CA GLU A 56 27.61 26.26 -6.90
C GLU A 56 26.58 26.36 -5.77
N LYS A 57 25.98 27.54 -5.60
CA LYS A 57 25.01 27.81 -4.54
C LYS A 57 23.62 27.96 -5.13
N ILE A 58 22.63 27.34 -4.47
CA ILE A 58 21.23 27.58 -4.79
C ILE A 58 20.91 29.06 -4.50
N PRO A 59 20.29 29.80 -5.44
CA PRO A 59 19.96 31.21 -5.24
C PRO A 59 19.07 31.44 -4.01
N GLU A 60 19.30 32.54 -3.30
CA GLU A 60 18.60 32.85 -2.05
C GLU A 60 17.07 32.90 -2.23
N GLU A 61 16.61 33.59 -3.27
CA GLU A 61 15.19 33.70 -3.63
C GLU A 61 14.53 32.34 -3.92
N VAL A 62 15.30 31.34 -4.38
CA VAL A 62 14.81 29.98 -4.61
C VAL A 62 14.70 29.24 -3.28
N LEU A 63 15.66 29.42 -2.37
CA LEU A 63 15.60 28.85 -1.02
C LEU A 63 14.43 29.42 -0.21
N GLU A 64 14.21 30.74 -0.26
CA GLU A 64 13.04 31.39 0.32
C GLU A 64 11.74 30.84 -0.26
N ALA A 65 11.68 30.65 -1.58
CA ALA A 65 10.51 30.06 -2.24
C ALA A 65 10.26 28.58 -1.87
N ILE A 66 11.29 27.80 -1.52
CA ILE A 66 11.14 26.41 -1.05
C ILE A 66 10.47 26.36 0.33
N VAL A 67 10.70 27.34 1.20
CA VAL A 67 10.12 27.37 2.55
C VAL A 67 8.81 28.16 2.62
N ASP A 68 8.53 29.03 1.64
CA ASP A 68 7.29 29.81 1.57
C ASP A 68 6.07 28.95 1.21
N GLU A 69 5.14 28.76 2.15
CA GLU A 69 3.92 27.98 1.97
C GLU A 69 2.93 28.57 0.93
N PHE A 70 3.11 29.83 0.51
CA PHE A 70 2.33 30.47 -0.55
C PHE A 70 2.91 30.24 -1.95
N VAL A 71 4.12 29.69 -2.07
CA VAL A 71 4.69 29.23 -3.33
C VAL A 71 4.33 27.75 -3.50
N THR A 72 3.72 27.39 -4.64
CA THR A 72 3.45 25.98 -4.95
C THR A 72 4.69 25.31 -5.54
N LYS A 73 5.18 24.27 -4.88
CA LYS A 73 6.28 23.43 -5.36
C LYS A 73 5.74 22.22 -6.09
N TRP A 74 6.31 21.94 -7.24
CA TRP A 74 6.07 20.74 -8.02
C TRP A 74 7.34 19.91 -8.07
N ALA A 75 7.16 18.61 -7.93
CA ALA A 75 8.16 17.63 -8.33
C ALA A 75 7.46 16.35 -8.76
N TYR A 76 8.14 15.54 -9.56
CA TYR A 76 7.51 14.33 -10.08
C TYR A 76 7.16 13.36 -8.95
N ASN A 77 8.04 13.19 -7.96
CA ASN A 77 7.81 12.38 -6.77
C ASN A 77 7.99 13.22 -5.49
N ALA A 78 7.18 14.28 -5.32
CA ALA A 78 7.37 15.33 -4.32
C ALA A 78 7.74 14.91 -2.89
N THR A 79 7.33 13.74 -2.42
CA THR A 79 7.79 13.18 -1.14
C THR A 79 9.31 13.06 -1.07
N PHE A 80 9.95 12.62 -2.17
CA PHE A 80 11.40 12.49 -2.25
C PHE A 80 12.10 13.84 -2.15
N GLU A 81 11.72 14.80 -3.01
CA GLU A 81 12.34 16.13 -3.03
C GLU A 81 12.11 16.87 -1.71
N ARG A 82 10.88 16.84 -1.18
CA ARG A 82 10.52 17.50 0.08
C ARG A 82 11.34 16.98 1.26
N VAL A 83 11.46 15.66 1.42
CA VAL A 83 12.20 15.06 2.55
C VAL A 83 13.70 15.33 2.43
N CYS A 84 14.27 15.19 1.22
CA CYS A 84 15.67 15.53 0.94
C CYS A 84 15.99 17.01 1.20
N LEU A 85 15.13 17.92 0.75
CA LEU A 85 15.30 19.36 0.97
C LEU A 85 15.12 19.72 2.45
N SER A 86 14.24 19.05 3.18
CA SER A 86 14.11 19.22 4.63
C SER A 86 15.42 18.88 5.35
N ALA A 87 16.05 17.75 5.02
CA ALA A 87 17.34 17.36 5.58
C ALA A 87 18.46 18.33 5.17
N TRP A 88 18.49 18.74 3.90
CA TRP A 88 19.49 19.67 3.39
C TRP A 88 19.38 21.06 4.03
N LEU A 89 18.17 21.61 4.16
CA LEU A 89 17.95 22.92 4.79
C LEU A 89 18.35 22.90 6.27
N ARG A 90 17.95 21.89 7.04
CA ARG A 90 18.37 21.76 8.45
C ARG A 90 19.89 21.74 8.62
N LYS A 91 20.62 21.14 7.67
CA LYS A 91 22.09 21.06 7.68
C LYS A 91 22.76 22.36 7.21
N ASN A 92 22.27 22.96 6.13
CA ASN A 92 22.98 24.02 5.39
C ASN A 92 22.40 25.42 5.60
N ARG A 93 21.09 25.53 5.88
CA ARG A 93 20.34 26.79 6.06
C ARG A 93 19.29 26.65 7.18
N PRO A 94 19.71 26.35 8.42
CA PRO A 94 18.80 26.19 9.54
C PRO A 94 18.01 27.48 9.86
N ASP A 95 18.53 28.63 9.44
CA ASP A 95 17.88 29.94 9.54
C ASP A 95 16.58 30.04 8.70
N LEU A 96 16.44 29.24 7.65
CA LEU A 96 15.24 29.20 6.80
C LEU A 96 14.28 28.07 7.15
N PHE A 97 14.70 27.08 7.93
CA PHE A 97 13.89 25.90 8.19
C PHE A 97 12.92 26.10 9.36
N PHE A 98 11.62 25.96 9.09
CA PHE A 98 10.57 26.01 10.10
C PHE A 98 9.75 24.72 10.08
N SER A 99 9.49 24.17 11.27
CA SER A 99 8.59 23.03 11.42
C SER A 99 7.13 23.46 11.34
N TYR A 100 6.29 22.64 10.72
CA TYR A 100 4.85 22.83 10.66
C TYR A 100 4.08 22.11 11.78
N GLY A 101 4.78 21.29 12.58
CA GLY A 101 4.19 20.54 13.69
C GLY A 101 4.38 21.23 15.03
N ILE A 102 3.54 20.85 16.00
CA ILE A 102 3.80 21.18 17.41
C ILE A 102 4.92 20.30 17.96
N LEU A 103 5.58 20.75 19.03
CA LEU A 103 6.70 20.03 19.66
C LEU A 103 6.35 18.59 20.09
N ALA A 104 5.09 18.33 20.40
CA ALA A 104 4.61 17.00 20.80
C ALA A 104 4.45 16.02 19.61
N ASP A 105 4.45 16.52 18.37
CA ASP A 105 4.38 15.72 17.15
C ASP A 105 5.79 15.43 16.61
N SER A 106 5.95 14.31 15.90
CA SER A 106 7.25 13.85 15.38
C SER A 106 7.55 14.35 13.97
N VAL A 107 6.68 15.18 13.39
CA VAL A 107 6.86 15.79 12.05
C VAL A 107 7.88 16.93 12.03
N GLY A 108 8.49 17.24 13.17
CA GLY A 108 9.42 18.35 13.44
C GLY A 108 10.51 18.61 12.40
N ASN A 109 10.94 17.56 11.69
CA ASN A 109 12.11 17.58 10.83
C ASN A 109 11.81 17.76 9.33
N TYR A 110 10.56 18.02 8.96
CA TYR A 110 10.11 18.04 7.56
C TYR A 110 9.43 19.36 7.18
N LEU A 111 9.60 19.77 5.93
CA LEU A 111 8.87 20.87 5.31
C LEU A 111 7.38 20.52 5.20
N ASN A 112 6.51 21.53 5.41
CA ASN A 112 5.06 21.38 5.33
C ASN A 112 4.62 20.86 3.95
N PRO A 113 3.86 19.77 3.85
CA PRO A 113 3.36 19.27 2.56
C PRO A 113 2.32 20.18 1.90
N VAL A 114 1.67 21.12 2.60
CA VAL A 114 0.51 21.92 2.11
C VAL A 114 0.77 22.66 0.79
N SER A 115 2.03 23.07 0.57
CA SER A 115 2.43 23.83 -0.61
C SER A 115 3.06 22.96 -1.71
N TRP A 116 3.11 21.64 -1.51
CA TRP A 116 3.69 20.68 -2.44
C TRP A 116 2.62 19.98 -3.28
N ARG A 117 2.96 19.77 -4.55
CA ARG A 117 2.15 19.06 -5.54
C ARG A 117 3.00 18.01 -6.23
N CYS A 118 2.41 16.85 -6.48
CA CYS A 118 3.13 15.68 -6.99
C CYS A 118 2.61 15.28 -8.37
N SER A 119 3.43 15.44 -9.41
CA SER A 119 3.02 15.12 -10.79
C SER A 119 2.77 13.62 -10.98
N MET A 120 3.45 12.74 -10.25
CA MET A 120 3.14 11.30 -10.21
C MET A 120 1.73 11.04 -9.68
N ILE A 121 1.29 11.73 -8.63
CA ILE A 121 -0.07 11.58 -8.09
C ILE A 121 -1.11 12.11 -9.08
N TRP A 122 -0.82 13.21 -9.76
CA TRP A 122 -1.71 13.72 -10.82
C TRP A 122 -1.85 12.71 -11.96
N ALA A 123 -0.75 12.09 -12.41
CA ALA A 123 -0.78 11.03 -13.40
C ALA A 123 -1.58 9.81 -12.91
N ALA A 124 -1.36 9.37 -11.67
CA ALA A 124 -2.08 8.26 -11.05
C ALA A 124 -3.60 8.53 -10.95
N TYR A 125 -3.98 9.77 -10.63
CA TYR A 125 -5.37 10.22 -10.53
C TYR A 125 -6.15 10.00 -11.83
N ILE A 126 -5.48 10.18 -12.98
CA ILE A 126 -6.09 9.95 -14.29
C ILE A 126 -5.76 8.56 -14.89
N GLY A 127 -5.28 7.62 -14.07
CA GLY A 127 -5.07 6.23 -14.45
C GLY A 127 -3.78 5.95 -15.24
N LEU A 128 -2.85 6.89 -15.32
CA LEU A 128 -1.55 6.72 -15.99
C LEU A 128 -0.53 5.96 -15.11
N PRO A 129 0.61 5.50 -15.68
CA PRO A 129 1.69 4.88 -14.90
C PRO A 129 2.26 5.80 -13.81
N LEU A 130 2.97 5.21 -12.84
CA LEU A 130 3.61 5.95 -11.75
C LEU A 130 5.04 6.44 -12.09
N SER A 131 5.66 5.97 -13.17
CA SER A 131 7.02 6.37 -13.53
C SER A 131 7.01 7.51 -14.55
N LEU A 132 7.96 8.44 -14.43
CA LEU A 132 8.11 9.59 -15.33
C LEU A 132 8.22 9.14 -16.79
N GLU A 133 9.07 8.14 -17.04
CA GLU A 133 9.22 7.47 -18.34
C GLU A 133 7.91 6.84 -18.83
N GLY A 134 7.20 6.14 -17.95
CA GLY A 134 5.95 5.46 -18.29
C GLY A 134 4.85 6.44 -18.69
N VAL A 135 4.72 7.55 -17.96
CA VAL A 135 3.79 8.63 -18.29
C VAL A 135 4.18 9.30 -19.59
N GLY A 136 5.46 9.66 -19.75
CA GLY A 136 5.98 10.27 -20.99
C GLY A 136 5.72 9.40 -22.22
N THR A 137 5.91 8.08 -22.09
CA THR A 137 5.65 7.10 -23.15
C THR A 137 4.17 7.03 -23.52
N VAL A 138 3.27 6.91 -22.52
CA VAL A 138 1.82 6.82 -22.75
C VAL A 138 1.27 8.10 -23.38
N LEU A 139 1.77 9.26 -22.92
CA LEU A 139 1.39 10.57 -23.46
C LEU A 139 2.09 10.92 -24.78
N LYS A 140 3.02 10.08 -25.26
CA LYS A 140 3.81 10.27 -26.49
C LYS A 140 4.50 11.64 -26.53
N LEU A 141 5.09 12.05 -25.40
CA LEU A 141 5.82 13.31 -25.33
C LEU A 141 7.02 13.29 -26.29
N GLN A 142 7.31 14.42 -26.93
CA GLN A 142 8.48 14.55 -27.81
C GLN A 142 9.78 14.40 -27.02
N ASN A 143 9.81 14.96 -25.81
CA ASN A 143 10.91 14.82 -24.86
C ASN A 143 10.58 13.69 -23.88
N GLN A 144 11.46 12.70 -23.82
CA GLN A 144 11.37 11.57 -22.88
C GLN A 144 12.49 11.66 -21.85
N LYS A 145 12.33 10.92 -20.74
CA LYS A 145 13.39 10.67 -19.77
C LYS A 145 14.57 9.97 -20.45
N MET A 146 15.81 10.35 -20.12
CA MET A 146 17.00 9.74 -20.70
C MET A 146 17.22 8.33 -20.15
N ALA A 147 17.56 7.37 -21.02
CA ALA A 147 17.75 5.96 -20.65
C ALA A 147 19.01 5.75 -19.78
N GLU A 148 20.00 6.62 -19.92
CA GLU A 148 21.28 6.59 -19.23
C GLU A 148 21.16 6.94 -17.73
N GLY A 149 20.06 7.59 -17.31
CA GLY A 149 19.87 8.10 -15.95
C GLY A 149 20.10 7.06 -14.86
N LYS A 150 19.57 5.85 -15.05
CA LYS A 150 19.75 4.75 -14.07
C LYS A 150 21.22 4.37 -13.88
N ALA A 151 22.02 4.41 -14.94
CA ALA A 151 23.45 4.12 -14.87
C ALA A 151 24.22 5.26 -14.19
N LEU A 152 23.82 6.51 -14.43
CA LEU A 152 24.42 7.71 -13.81
C LEU A 152 24.12 7.78 -12.31
N ILE A 153 22.88 7.57 -11.90
CA ILE A 153 22.49 7.46 -10.48
C ILE A 153 23.31 6.37 -9.79
N LYS A 154 23.40 5.17 -10.38
CA LYS A 154 24.22 4.09 -9.81
C LYS A 154 25.71 4.47 -9.69
N TYR A 155 26.20 5.32 -10.59
CA TYR A 155 27.61 5.72 -10.62
C TYR A 155 27.91 6.80 -9.57
N PHE A 156 27.11 7.87 -9.48
CA PHE A 156 27.38 9.03 -8.63
C PHE A 156 26.66 9.00 -7.28
N SER A 157 25.43 8.47 -7.23
CA SER A 157 24.56 8.52 -6.05
C SER A 157 24.74 7.34 -5.09
N MET A 158 25.38 6.27 -5.52
CA MET A 158 25.58 5.04 -4.73
C MET A 158 27.07 4.76 -4.48
N PRO A 159 27.42 4.16 -3.33
CA PRO A 159 28.80 3.79 -3.05
C PRO A 159 29.28 2.73 -4.05
N CYS A 160 30.49 2.89 -4.58
CA CYS A 160 31.12 1.92 -5.46
C CYS A 160 31.95 0.90 -4.68
N LYS A 161 32.02 -0.33 -5.21
CA LYS A 161 32.89 -1.36 -4.63
C LYS A 161 34.37 -0.92 -4.76
N PRO A 162 35.17 -0.92 -3.69
CA PRO A 162 36.60 -0.69 -3.76
C PRO A 162 37.28 -1.75 -4.63
N THR A 163 38.08 -1.33 -5.60
CA THR A 163 38.85 -2.18 -6.51
C THR A 163 40.23 -1.59 -6.72
N LYS A 164 41.17 -2.39 -7.24
CA LYS A 164 42.49 -1.85 -7.64
C LYS A 164 42.37 -0.78 -8.73
N VAL A 165 41.42 -0.96 -9.67
CA VAL A 165 41.22 -0.06 -10.82
C VAL A 165 40.72 1.33 -10.42
N ASN A 166 39.90 1.42 -9.36
CA ASN A 166 39.39 2.70 -8.87
C ASN A 166 40.15 3.24 -7.65
N ASN A 167 41.39 2.78 -7.43
CA ASN A 167 42.24 3.15 -6.30
C ASN A 167 41.58 2.95 -4.93
N GLY A 168 40.73 1.93 -4.80
CA GLY A 168 40.03 1.63 -3.55
C GLY A 168 38.97 2.65 -3.14
N ARG A 169 38.56 3.56 -4.03
CA ARG A 169 37.60 4.61 -3.69
C ARG A 169 36.22 4.04 -3.35
N LYS A 170 35.56 4.69 -2.40
CA LYS A 170 34.17 4.42 -2.00
C LYS A 170 33.16 5.20 -2.85
N TRP A 171 33.53 6.37 -3.37
CA TRP A 171 32.66 7.28 -4.10
C TRP A 171 33.22 7.64 -5.47
N ASN A 172 32.35 7.74 -6.48
CA ASN A 172 32.70 8.39 -7.74
C ASN A 172 32.28 9.87 -7.64
N LEU A 173 33.26 10.77 -7.71
CA LEU A 173 33.07 12.22 -7.68
C LEU A 173 32.99 12.76 -9.12
N PRO A 174 32.50 13.99 -9.33
CA PRO A 174 32.47 14.63 -10.65
C PRO A 174 33.82 14.57 -11.38
N CYS A 175 34.91 14.84 -10.67
CA CYS A 175 36.28 14.81 -11.21
C CYS A 175 36.74 13.42 -11.70
N HIS A 176 36.09 12.34 -11.28
CA HIS A 176 36.44 10.98 -11.69
C HIS A 176 35.86 10.60 -13.06
N ALA A 177 34.82 11.29 -13.53
CA ALA A 177 34.22 11.10 -14.84
C ALA A 177 33.50 12.38 -15.31
N PRO A 178 34.24 13.45 -15.68
CA PRO A 178 33.66 14.75 -16.02
C PRO A 178 32.61 14.66 -17.14
N ASP A 179 32.88 13.88 -18.19
CA ASP A 179 31.92 13.71 -19.30
C ASP A 179 30.60 13.10 -18.83
N LYS A 180 30.65 12.12 -17.92
CA LYS A 180 29.44 11.52 -17.33
C LYS A 180 28.71 12.50 -16.42
N TRP A 181 29.44 13.40 -15.77
CA TRP A 181 28.89 14.43 -14.91
C TRP A 181 28.10 15.47 -15.70
N GLU A 182 28.62 15.91 -16.86
CA GLU A 182 27.89 16.79 -17.78
C GLU A 182 26.60 16.16 -18.31
N ILE A 183 26.65 14.85 -18.63
CA ILE A 183 25.44 14.10 -19.01
C ILE A 183 24.46 14.04 -17.83
N PHE A 184 24.95 13.92 -16.58
CA PHE A 184 24.09 13.87 -15.40
C PHE A 184 23.41 15.21 -15.10
N LYS A 185 24.10 16.34 -15.33
CA LYS A 185 23.48 17.68 -15.33
C LYS A 185 22.39 17.80 -16.38
N THR A 186 22.66 17.31 -17.59
CA THR A 186 21.66 17.31 -18.67
C THR A 186 20.45 16.44 -18.33
N TYR A 187 20.68 15.30 -17.67
CA TYR A 187 19.63 14.41 -17.18
C TYR A 187 18.73 15.08 -16.15
N ASN A 188 19.30 15.72 -15.12
CA ASN A 188 18.53 16.45 -14.12
C ASN A 188 17.73 17.63 -14.74
N LYS A 189 18.32 18.38 -15.68
CA LYS A 189 17.59 19.39 -16.46
C LYS A 189 16.39 18.76 -17.20
N ARG A 190 16.64 17.64 -17.88
CA ARG A 190 15.64 16.95 -18.71
C ARG A 190 14.47 16.44 -17.89
N ASP A 191 14.69 15.92 -16.69
CA ASP A 191 13.60 15.39 -15.85
C ASP A 191 12.60 16.50 -15.45
N VAL A 192 13.07 17.71 -15.12
CA VAL A 192 12.20 18.88 -14.89
C VAL A 192 11.44 19.27 -16.16
N GLU A 193 12.09 19.29 -17.33
CA GLU A 193 11.44 19.61 -18.61
C GLU A 193 10.35 18.60 -18.99
N VAL A 194 10.60 17.31 -18.76
CA VAL A 194 9.64 16.23 -19.00
C VAL A 194 8.47 16.35 -18.03
N GLU A 195 8.72 16.60 -16.74
CA GLU A 195 7.68 16.84 -15.75
C GLU A 195 6.78 18.02 -16.16
N MET A 196 7.35 19.17 -16.49
CA MET A 196 6.59 20.34 -16.94
C MET A 196 5.78 20.06 -18.22
N SER A 197 6.30 19.21 -19.11
CA SER A 197 5.59 18.77 -20.31
C SER A 197 4.39 17.87 -19.97
N ILE A 198 4.54 16.99 -18.98
CA ILE A 198 3.43 16.20 -18.42
C ILE A 198 2.38 17.13 -17.83
N GLN A 199 2.77 18.06 -16.95
CA GLN A 199 1.85 19.02 -16.32
C GLN A 199 1.02 19.79 -17.34
N LYS A 200 1.62 20.24 -18.45
CA LYS A 200 0.89 20.92 -19.54
C LYS A 200 -0.21 20.06 -20.16
N VAL A 201 0.03 18.75 -20.32
CA VAL A 201 -0.99 17.82 -20.82
C VAL A 201 -2.06 17.56 -19.75
N LEU A 202 -1.62 17.33 -18.51
CA LEU A 202 -2.50 17.01 -17.38
C LEU A 202 -3.37 18.18 -16.94
N ALA A 203 -2.98 19.43 -17.22
CA ALA A 203 -3.75 20.65 -16.91
C ALA A 203 -5.21 20.63 -17.43
N LYS A 204 -5.50 19.83 -18.46
CA LYS A 204 -6.87 19.59 -18.96
C LYS A 204 -7.75 18.78 -18.00
N PHE A 205 -7.14 18.09 -17.05
CA PHE A 205 -7.77 17.19 -16.09
C PHE A 205 -7.28 17.48 -14.67
N PRO A 206 -7.60 18.66 -14.11
CA PRO A 206 -7.10 19.04 -12.79
C PRO A 206 -7.58 18.06 -11.71
N VAL A 207 -6.68 17.78 -10.77
CA VAL A 207 -7.01 17.09 -9.51
C VAL A 207 -7.75 18.09 -8.62
N PRO A 208 -8.93 17.73 -8.06
CA PRO A 208 -9.67 18.60 -7.15
C PRO A 208 -8.86 18.95 -5.88
N ASP A 209 -9.05 20.16 -5.34
CA ASP A 209 -8.29 20.61 -4.17
C ASP A 209 -8.45 19.70 -2.95
N PHE A 210 -9.65 19.19 -2.68
CA PHE A 210 -9.86 18.26 -1.57
C PHE A 210 -9.05 16.96 -1.71
N VAL A 211 -8.76 16.50 -2.94
CA VAL A 211 -7.89 15.32 -3.15
C VAL A 211 -6.43 15.65 -2.87
N TRP A 212 -6.03 16.91 -3.08
CA TRP A 212 -4.72 17.37 -2.64
C TRP A 212 -4.63 17.50 -1.13
N GLU A 213 -5.67 17.98 -0.45
CA GLU A 213 -5.73 17.99 1.01
C GLU A 213 -5.58 16.56 1.58
N GLU A 214 -6.23 15.57 0.95
CA GLU A 214 -6.04 14.15 1.30
C GLU A 214 -4.60 13.67 1.07
N TYR A 215 -3.96 14.11 -0.01
CA TYR A 215 -2.55 13.82 -0.28
C TYR A 215 -1.66 14.41 0.82
N HIS A 216 -1.89 15.66 1.22
CA HIS A 216 -1.13 16.34 2.27
C HIS A 216 -1.28 15.63 3.61
N LEU A 217 -2.50 15.26 4.00
CA LEU A 217 -2.73 14.47 5.21
C LEU A 217 -2.03 13.12 5.16
N SER A 218 -2.00 12.47 3.99
CA SER A 218 -1.22 11.23 3.80
C SER A 218 0.28 11.45 3.98
N GLU A 219 0.80 12.60 3.56
CA GLU A 219 2.20 12.97 3.74
C GLU A 219 2.52 13.27 5.21
N GLU A 220 1.62 13.91 5.95
CA GLU A 220 1.76 14.11 7.40
C GLU A 220 1.79 12.77 8.16
N ILE A 221 0.96 11.80 7.78
CA ILE A 221 0.99 10.45 8.35
C ILE A 221 2.34 9.77 8.06
N ASN A 222 2.85 9.92 6.83
CA ASN A 222 4.16 9.40 6.44
C ASN A 222 5.31 10.07 7.20
N ASP A 223 5.26 11.40 7.36
CA ASP A 223 6.20 12.20 8.13
C ASP A 223 6.17 11.79 9.60
N ARG A 224 4.99 11.49 10.15
CA ARG A 224 4.80 11.12 11.56
C ARG A 224 5.20 9.68 11.87
N GLY A 225 5.07 8.76 10.92
CA GLY A 225 5.55 7.38 11.06
C GLY A 225 5.04 6.65 12.30
N ILE A 226 5.57 5.46 12.59
CA ILE A 226 5.21 4.65 13.78
C ILE A 226 6.48 4.22 14.51
N GLN A 227 6.49 4.33 15.85
CA GLN A 227 7.61 3.90 16.69
C GLN A 227 7.75 2.38 16.67
N LEU A 228 9.00 1.91 16.66
CA LEU A 228 9.36 0.51 16.81
C LEU A 228 9.95 0.19 18.17
N ASP A 229 9.62 -1.00 18.68
CA ASP A 229 10.38 -1.67 19.73
C ASP A 229 11.63 -2.32 19.11
N LEU A 230 12.72 -1.55 19.04
CA LEU A 230 13.98 -1.99 18.43
C LEU A 230 14.58 -3.23 19.11
N GLN A 231 14.40 -3.37 20.42
CA GLN A 231 14.86 -4.57 21.13
C GLN A 231 14.14 -5.81 20.61
N MET A 232 12.81 -5.72 20.43
CA MET A 232 12.05 -6.83 19.87
C MET A 232 12.46 -7.13 18.42
N VAL A 233 12.66 -6.11 17.59
CA VAL A 233 13.09 -6.27 16.19
C VAL A 233 14.43 -7.00 16.10
N GLU A 234 15.45 -6.54 16.83
CA GLU A 234 16.79 -7.16 16.76
C GLU A 234 16.79 -8.57 17.35
N GLN A 235 16.13 -8.79 18.49
CA GLN A 235 16.05 -10.14 19.06
C GLN A 235 15.29 -11.11 18.17
N ALA A 236 14.20 -10.68 17.52
CA ALA A 236 13.50 -11.53 16.56
C ALA A 236 14.40 -11.95 15.39
N ILE A 237 15.27 -11.06 14.89
CA ILE A 237 16.24 -11.39 13.84
C ILE A 237 17.27 -12.41 14.33
N LEU A 238 17.79 -12.24 15.55
CA LEU A 238 18.76 -13.16 16.15
C LEU A 238 18.15 -14.56 16.39
N LEU A 239 16.93 -14.60 16.93
CA LEU A 239 16.20 -15.84 17.21
C LEU A 239 15.82 -16.58 15.93
N ASP A 240 15.42 -15.86 14.87
CA ASP A 240 15.16 -16.47 13.56
C ASP A 240 16.43 -17.10 12.97
N ALA A 241 17.56 -16.38 13.04
CA ALA A 241 18.85 -16.92 12.57
C ALA A 241 19.24 -18.20 13.33
N LYS A 242 19.10 -18.20 14.66
CA LYS A 242 19.35 -19.37 15.51
C LYS A 242 18.39 -20.53 15.19
N SER A 243 17.10 -20.22 15.01
CA SER A 243 16.10 -21.22 14.63
C SER A 243 16.42 -21.87 13.29
N ARG A 244 16.78 -21.08 12.28
CA ARG A 244 17.17 -21.58 10.96
C ARG A 244 18.37 -22.51 11.01
N ASP A 245 19.37 -22.22 11.84
CA ASP A 245 20.55 -23.06 12.02
C ASP A 245 20.18 -24.42 12.64
N VAL A 246 19.38 -24.40 13.71
CA VAL A 246 18.88 -25.61 14.38
C VAL A 246 18.04 -26.47 13.43
N LEU A 247 17.06 -25.85 12.76
CA LEU A 247 16.17 -26.54 11.82
C LEU A 247 16.93 -27.09 10.61
N SER A 248 17.91 -26.34 10.08
CA SER A 248 18.75 -26.81 8.97
C SER A 248 19.59 -28.01 9.39
N THR A 249 20.15 -27.99 10.62
CA THR A 249 20.91 -29.10 11.18
C THR A 249 20.03 -30.34 11.40
N GLU A 250 18.82 -30.18 11.92
CA GLU A 250 17.85 -31.27 12.08
C GLU A 250 17.44 -31.87 10.73
N MET A 251 17.19 -31.01 9.74
CA MET A 251 16.84 -31.42 8.38
C MET A 251 18.00 -32.18 7.71
N GLN A 252 19.25 -31.73 7.89
CA GLN A 252 20.44 -32.43 7.41
C GLN A 252 20.62 -33.80 8.08
N LYS A 253 20.39 -33.90 9.39
CA LYS A 253 20.49 -35.18 10.11
C LYS A 253 19.45 -36.18 9.61
N LEU A 254 18.22 -35.71 9.35
CA LEU A 254 17.12 -36.55 8.88
C LEU A 254 17.32 -36.99 7.42
N THR A 255 17.69 -36.05 6.54
CA THR A 255 17.68 -36.28 5.08
C THR A 255 19.05 -36.63 4.49
N LYS A 256 20.15 -36.36 5.23
CA LYS A 256 21.55 -36.43 4.76
C LYS A 256 21.86 -35.55 3.55
N LEU A 257 20.98 -34.60 3.21
CA LEU A 257 21.19 -33.67 2.12
C LEU A 257 22.23 -32.61 2.49
N GLU A 258 23.16 -32.30 1.58
CA GLU A 258 24.13 -31.22 1.79
C GLU A 258 23.43 -29.86 1.93
N ASN A 259 22.43 -29.60 1.08
CA ASN A 259 21.62 -28.38 1.12
C ASN A 259 20.14 -28.69 1.41
N PRO A 260 19.72 -28.68 2.69
CA PRO A 260 18.34 -28.98 3.09
C PRO A 260 17.31 -27.97 2.55
N ASN A 261 17.76 -26.81 2.06
CA ASN A 261 16.88 -25.78 1.48
C ASN A 261 16.65 -25.97 -0.03
N SER A 262 17.34 -26.90 -0.69
CA SER A 262 17.17 -27.15 -2.11
C SER A 262 15.87 -27.93 -2.36
N VAL A 263 14.91 -27.27 -3.05
CA VAL A 263 13.64 -27.90 -3.46
C VAL A 263 13.89 -29.14 -4.31
N VAL A 264 14.88 -29.08 -5.21
CA VAL A 264 15.22 -30.20 -6.11
C VAL A 264 15.74 -31.39 -5.31
N GLN A 265 16.68 -31.17 -4.38
CA GLN A 265 17.24 -32.25 -3.56
C GLN A 265 16.19 -32.87 -2.66
N LEU A 266 15.31 -32.05 -2.05
CA LEU A 266 14.25 -32.56 -1.19
C LEU A 266 13.20 -33.35 -1.97
N LYS A 267 12.82 -32.91 -3.17
CA LYS A 267 11.93 -33.68 -4.06
C LYS A 267 12.51 -35.04 -4.40
N GLN A 268 13.79 -35.09 -4.75
CA GLN A 268 14.45 -36.35 -5.05
C GLN A 268 14.46 -37.26 -3.82
N TRP A 269 14.83 -36.73 -2.65
CA TRP A 269 14.83 -37.50 -1.41
C TRP A 269 13.44 -38.07 -1.06
N LEU A 270 12.38 -37.26 -1.19
CA LEU A 270 11.00 -37.74 -0.98
C LEU A 270 10.64 -38.86 -1.98
N SER A 271 11.03 -38.70 -3.25
CA SER A 271 10.82 -39.71 -4.30
C SER A 271 11.54 -41.02 -3.98
N ASP A 272 12.80 -40.95 -3.55
CA ASP A 272 13.62 -42.11 -3.18
C ASP A 272 13.04 -42.87 -1.98
N HIS A 273 12.23 -42.19 -1.15
CA HIS A 273 11.51 -42.78 -0.01
C HIS A 273 10.03 -43.06 -0.31
N GLY A 274 9.66 -43.11 -1.60
CA GLY A 274 8.34 -43.56 -2.05
C GLY A 274 7.24 -42.49 -2.09
N MET A 275 7.60 -41.21 -2.09
CA MET A 275 6.66 -40.08 -2.20
C MET A 275 7.05 -39.15 -3.35
N GLU A 276 6.42 -39.33 -4.50
CA GLU A 276 6.56 -38.38 -5.62
C GLU A 276 5.76 -37.11 -5.36
N VAL A 277 6.38 -35.94 -5.57
CA VAL A 277 5.76 -34.64 -5.29
C VAL A 277 6.00 -33.62 -6.40
N GLU A 278 4.93 -33.04 -6.93
CA GLU A 278 4.99 -32.03 -7.98
C GLU A 278 5.33 -30.64 -7.45
N SER A 279 4.93 -30.31 -6.22
CA SER A 279 5.20 -29.02 -5.59
C SER A 279 5.52 -29.19 -4.11
N LEU A 280 6.36 -28.29 -3.60
CA LEU A 280 6.68 -28.15 -2.18
C LEU A 280 6.33 -26.73 -1.69
N ASP A 281 5.36 -26.09 -2.34
CA ASP A 281 4.77 -24.86 -1.81
C ASP A 281 3.93 -25.12 -0.54
N LYS A 282 3.53 -24.04 0.14
CA LYS A 282 2.79 -24.13 1.42
C LYS A 282 1.51 -24.97 1.31
N LYS A 283 0.77 -24.87 0.20
CA LYS A 283 -0.50 -25.58 0.01
C LYS A 283 -0.23 -27.06 -0.27
N ALA A 284 0.71 -27.36 -1.16
CA ALA A 284 1.10 -28.73 -1.47
C ALA A 284 1.63 -29.47 -0.25
N VAL A 285 2.52 -28.86 0.54
CA VAL A 285 3.05 -29.47 1.77
C VAL A 285 1.94 -29.74 2.79
N LYS A 286 0.97 -28.83 2.95
CA LYS A 286 -0.17 -29.05 3.86
C LYS A 286 -1.03 -30.25 3.46
N GLU A 287 -1.25 -30.46 2.16
CA GLU A 287 -1.99 -31.63 1.67
C GLU A 287 -1.17 -32.92 1.84
N LEU A 288 0.12 -32.89 1.53
CA LEU A 288 1.02 -34.05 1.70
C LEU A 288 1.09 -34.51 3.16
N LEU A 289 1.10 -33.58 4.12
CA LEU A 289 1.13 -33.91 5.55
C LEU A 289 -0.09 -34.72 6.04
N LYS A 290 -1.20 -34.74 5.30
CA LYS A 290 -2.38 -35.56 5.67
C LYS A 290 -2.16 -37.06 5.46
N THR A 291 -1.29 -37.44 4.53
CA THR A 291 -1.07 -38.82 4.11
C THR A 291 0.39 -39.26 4.24
N ALA A 292 1.29 -38.36 4.63
CA ALA A 292 2.71 -38.62 4.75
C ALA A 292 3.04 -39.62 5.88
N PRO A 293 3.91 -40.62 5.62
CA PRO A 293 4.50 -41.44 6.67
C PRO A 293 5.26 -40.58 7.69
N PRO A 294 5.39 -41.00 8.97
CA PRO A 294 5.95 -40.18 10.04
C PRO A 294 7.32 -39.54 9.75
N GLU A 295 8.26 -40.27 9.15
CA GLU A 295 9.59 -39.74 8.83
C GLU A 295 9.55 -38.68 7.70
N LEU A 296 8.71 -38.88 6.69
CA LEU A 296 8.52 -37.93 5.59
C LEU A 296 7.73 -36.71 6.06
N ALA A 297 6.73 -36.92 6.93
CA ALA A 297 5.99 -35.84 7.57
C ALA A 297 6.94 -34.92 8.34
N LYS A 298 7.91 -35.48 9.08
CA LYS A 298 8.88 -34.67 9.82
C LYS A 298 9.76 -33.80 8.91
N ALA A 299 10.23 -34.36 7.78
CA ALA A 299 10.99 -33.60 6.79
C ALA A 299 10.16 -32.48 6.15
N LEU A 300 8.88 -32.76 5.86
CA LEU A 300 7.93 -31.79 5.31
C LEU A 300 7.61 -30.65 6.29
N GLU A 301 7.47 -30.95 7.58
CA GLU A 301 7.32 -29.96 8.66
C GLU A 301 8.53 -29.03 8.75
N LEU A 302 9.74 -29.60 8.86
CA LEU A 302 10.99 -28.84 8.93
C LEU A 302 11.16 -27.95 7.69
N ARG A 303 10.83 -28.46 6.51
CA ARG A 303 10.82 -27.68 5.27
C ARG A 303 9.85 -26.52 5.33
N GLN A 304 8.65 -26.71 5.88
CA GLN A 304 7.63 -25.66 6.00
C GLN A 304 8.12 -24.53 6.93
N GLN A 305 8.74 -24.88 8.05
CA GLN A 305 9.33 -23.91 8.98
C GLN A 305 10.49 -23.14 8.32
N LEU A 306 11.42 -23.82 7.66
CA LEU A 306 12.53 -23.21 6.91
C LEU A 306 12.08 -22.34 5.73
N ALA A 307 10.93 -22.65 5.13
CA ALA A 307 10.33 -21.86 4.04
C ALA A 307 9.85 -20.48 4.50
N ARG A 308 9.53 -20.35 5.79
CA ARG A 308 8.83 -19.19 6.32
C ARG A 308 9.77 -18.00 6.32
N SER A 309 9.25 -16.86 5.87
CA SER A 309 10.02 -15.61 5.77
C SER A 309 9.64 -14.60 6.84
N SER A 310 9.46 -15.09 8.07
CA SER A 310 9.20 -14.31 9.30
C SER A 310 10.12 -13.10 9.43
N VAL A 311 11.41 -13.29 9.15
CA VAL A 311 12.43 -12.27 9.38
C VAL A 311 12.45 -11.11 8.39
N LYS A 312 11.88 -11.27 7.18
CA LYS A 312 11.98 -10.22 6.13
C LYS A 312 11.35 -8.90 6.58
N LYS A 313 10.27 -8.96 7.38
CA LYS A 313 9.60 -7.77 7.90
C LYS A 313 10.42 -7.09 9.00
N TYR A 314 11.04 -7.85 9.90
CA TYR A 314 11.98 -7.31 10.89
C TYR A 314 13.22 -6.69 10.25
N ILE A 315 13.77 -7.30 9.20
CA ILE A 315 14.87 -6.70 8.43
C ILE A 315 14.43 -5.40 7.76
N ALA A 316 13.22 -5.36 7.18
CA ALA A 316 12.68 -4.13 6.61
C ALA A 316 12.50 -3.02 7.67
N MET A 317 12.03 -3.37 8.87
CA MET A 317 11.97 -2.47 10.03
C MET A 317 13.35 -1.90 10.36
N ARG A 318 14.35 -2.76 10.59
CA ARG A 318 15.73 -2.35 10.89
C ARG A 318 16.34 -1.46 9.81
N ASN A 319 16.07 -1.76 8.53
CA ASN A 319 16.63 -0.99 7.42
C ASN A 319 15.97 0.38 7.22
N SER A 320 14.73 0.57 7.69
CA SER A 320 13.93 1.78 7.42
C SER A 320 13.65 2.64 8.66
N VAL A 321 14.08 2.21 9.84
CA VAL A 321 13.91 2.98 11.07
C VAL A 321 14.81 4.21 11.06
N CYS A 322 14.22 5.35 11.43
CA CYS A 322 14.89 6.64 11.55
C CYS A 322 15.61 6.75 12.92
N ALA A 323 16.41 7.80 13.11
CA ALA A 323 17.23 8.01 14.30
C ALA A 323 16.40 8.13 15.60
N ASP A 324 15.15 8.57 15.50
CA ASP A 324 14.19 8.64 16.61
C ASP A 324 13.48 7.31 16.91
N GLY A 325 13.82 6.24 16.18
CA GLY A 325 13.22 4.92 16.34
C GLY A 325 11.86 4.75 15.63
N ARG A 326 11.46 5.71 14.79
CA ARG A 326 10.21 5.62 14.00
C ARG A 326 10.47 5.17 12.57
N CYS A 327 9.57 4.35 12.02
CA CYS A 327 9.55 4.05 10.59
C CYS A 327 8.58 4.99 9.87
N ARG A 328 9.05 5.57 8.75
CA ARG A 328 8.38 6.65 8.00
C ARG A 328 8.22 6.29 6.53
N GLY A 329 7.33 6.99 5.82
CA GLY A 329 7.12 6.76 4.38
C GLY A 329 6.54 5.39 4.04
N MET A 330 5.69 4.85 4.91
CA MET A 330 5.16 3.49 4.79
C MET A 330 3.95 3.39 3.85
N PHE A 331 3.39 4.51 3.39
CA PHE A 331 2.20 4.55 2.56
C PHE A 331 2.43 5.32 1.27
N GLN A 332 1.95 4.77 0.16
CA GLN A 332 1.88 5.45 -1.13
C GLN A 332 0.42 5.87 -1.38
N PHE A 333 0.18 7.18 -1.40
CA PHE A 333 -1.08 7.76 -1.89
C PHE A 333 -1.29 7.37 -3.35
N TYR A 334 -2.52 7.01 -3.73
CA TYR A 334 -2.86 6.48 -5.07
C TYR A 334 -2.02 5.26 -5.50
N GLY A 335 -1.62 4.42 -4.53
CA GLY A 335 -0.91 3.18 -4.83
C GLY A 335 -1.71 2.17 -5.68
N ALA A 336 -3.04 2.23 -5.59
CA ALA A 336 -3.96 1.54 -6.50
C ALA A 336 -4.62 2.57 -7.43
N ASN A 337 -4.09 2.73 -8.64
CA ASN A 337 -4.48 3.81 -9.57
C ASN A 337 -5.99 3.91 -9.86
N ARG A 338 -6.74 2.79 -9.82
CA ARG A 338 -8.19 2.81 -10.15
C ARG A 338 -9.03 3.38 -9.03
N THR A 339 -8.87 2.82 -7.83
CA THR A 339 -9.75 3.14 -6.70
C THR A 339 -9.23 4.32 -5.88
N GLY A 340 -7.95 4.67 -6.04
CA GLY A 340 -7.28 5.69 -5.24
C GLY A 340 -6.88 5.19 -3.85
N ARG A 341 -7.03 3.89 -3.56
CA ARG A 341 -6.57 3.28 -2.30
C ARG A 341 -5.04 3.39 -2.19
N TRP A 342 -4.58 3.57 -0.96
CA TRP A 342 -3.16 3.53 -0.64
C TRP A 342 -2.58 2.14 -0.78
N SER A 343 -1.28 2.07 -1.06
CA SER A 343 -0.52 0.83 -0.99
C SER A 343 0.63 0.94 0.01
N GLY A 344 0.93 -0.16 0.70
CA GLY A 344 2.07 -0.24 1.61
C GLY A 344 3.42 -0.15 0.89
N ARG A 345 4.39 0.48 1.55
CA ARG A 345 5.81 0.55 1.18
C ARG A 345 6.66 0.03 2.33
N LEU A 346 7.94 -0.27 2.03
CA LEU A 346 8.92 -0.76 3.00
C LEU A 346 8.45 -2.02 3.75
N ILE A 347 7.98 -1.86 4.98
CA ILE A 347 7.45 -2.94 5.82
C ILE A 347 6.13 -3.49 5.26
N GLN A 348 5.35 -2.68 4.53
CA GLN A 348 4.02 -3.00 4.00
C GLN A 348 3.05 -3.47 5.09
N LEU A 349 2.63 -2.54 5.95
CA LEU A 349 1.72 -2.80 7.08
C LEU A 349 0.45 -3.58 6.69
N GLN A 350 -0.10 -3.29 5.52
CA GLN A 350 -1.29 -3.96 4.98
C GLN A 350 -1.12 -5.48 4.80
N ASN A 351 0.12 -5.97 4.66
CA ASN A 351 0.43 -7.37 4.39
C ASN A 351 0.98 -8.10 5.63
N LEU A 352 0.84 -7.53 6.83
CA LEU A 352 1.32 -8.17 8.06
C LEU A 352 0.42 -9.34 8.46
N PRO A 353 1.01 -10.49 8.84
CA PRO A 353 0.26 -11.66 9.30
C PRO A 353 -0.62 -11.32 10.53
N GLN A 354 -1.66 -12.11 10.72
CA GLN A 354 -2.56 -11.99 11.88
C GLN A 354 -1.96 -12.69 13.11
N ASN A 355 -2.38 -12.26 14.30
CA ASN A 355 -2.03 -12.88 15.57
C ASN A 355 -3.04 -14.00 15.88
N HIS A 356 -2.58 -15.21 16.18
CA HIS A 356 -3.40 -16.36 16.59
C HIS A 356 -2.91 -17.03 17.88
N ILE A 357 -1.76 -16.59 18.42
CA ILE A 357 -1.23 -17.03 19.71
C ILE A 357 -2.12 -16.50 20.85
N SER A 358 -2.53 -17.38 21.76
CA SER A 358 -3.41 -17.05 22.89
C SER A 358 -2.72 -16.20 23.97
N ASP A 359 -1.42 -16.37 24.19
CA ASP A 359 -0.63 -15.68 25.22
C ASP A 359 0.41 -14.71 24.62
N LEU A 360 -0.04 -13.86 23.68
CA LEU A 360 0.80 -12.95 22.89
C LEU A 360 1.82 -12.14 23.71
N SER A 361 1.46 -11.71 24.93
CA SER A 361 2.35 -10.94 25.81
C SER A 361 3.53 -11.78 26.33
N SER A 362 3.30 -13.05 26.66
CA SER A 362 4.35 -13.98 27.12
C SER A 362 5.32 -14.29 25.99
N ALA A 363 4.80 -14.66 24.81
CA ALA A 363 5.59 -14.90 23.61
C ALA A 363 6.48 -13.70 23.27
N ARG A 364 5.90 -12.50 23.31
CA ARG A 364 6.60 -11.23 23.10
C ARG A 364 7.71 -11.01 24.13
N GLY A 365 7.44 -11.30 25.41
CA GLY A 365 8.41 -11.20 26.50
C GLY A 365 9.64 -12.08 26.29
N LEU A 366 9.43 -13.35 25.91
CA LEU A 366 10.51 -14.30 25.62
C LEU A 366 11.37 -13.86 24.43
N VAL A 367 10.74 -13.38 23.36
CA VAL A 367 11.46 -12.82 22.21
C VAL A 367 12.30 -11.62 22.64
N LYS A 368 11.75 -10.68 23.39
CA LYS A 368 12.50 -9.52 23.89
C LYS A 368 13.66 -9.90 24.82
N ALA A 369 13.50 -10.96 25.61
CA ALA A 369 14.55 -11.50 26.47
C ALA A 369 15.63 -12.28 25.70
N GLY A 370 15.40 -12.62 24.43
CA GLY A 370 16.31 -13.47 23.64
C GLY A 370 16.30 -14.94 24.08
N ASP A 371 15.26 -15.39 24.78
CA ASP A 371 15.18 -16.73 25.34
C ASP A 371 14.68 -17.76 24.32
N TYR A 372 15.60 -18.18 23.44
CA TYR A 372 15.33 -19.22 22.45
C TYR A 372 14.91 -20.56 23.09
N GLY A 373 15.46 -20.89 24.26
CA GLY A 373 15.23 -22.17 24.91
C GLY A 373 13.78 -22.31 25.37
N MET A 374 13.28 -21.32 26.10
CA MET A 374 11.89 -21.26 26.53
C MET A 374 10.94 -21.07 25.36
N LEU A 375 11.30 -20.25 24.36
CA LEU A 375 10.47 -20.06 23.17
C LEU A 375 10.24 -21.37 22.42
N ARG A 376 11.29 -22.18 22.24
CA ARG A 376 11.20 -23.50 21.62
C ARG A 376 10.43 -24.52 22.46
N LEU A 377 10.50 -24.40 23.79
CA LEU A 377 9.79 -25.30 24.71
C LEU A 377 8.28 -25.03 24.71
N LEU A 378 7.89 -23.76 24.67
CA LEU A 378 6.49 -23.32 24.82
C LEU A 378 5.76 -23.19 23.47
N TYR A 379 6.49 -22.95 22.38
CA TYR A 379 5.91 -22.78 21.05
C TYR A 379 6.55 -23.74 20.04
N GLU A 380 5.72 -24.57 19.41
CA GLU A 380 6.14 -25.64 18.51
C GLU A 380 6.91 -25.15 17.27
N ASP A 381 6.52 -23.99 16.73
CA ASP A 381 7.10 -23.37 15.54
C ASP A 381 7.59 -21.95 15.87
N VAL A 382 8.89 -21.82 16.14
CA VAL A 382 9.53 -20.53 16.44
C VAL A 382 9.40 -19.56 15.26
N PRO A 383 9.70 -19.93 13.98
CA PRO A 383 9.46 -19.06 12.83
C PRO A 383 8.01 -18.56 12.69
N ASP A 384 7.01 -19.41 12.92
CA ASP A 384 5.62 -18.99 12.95
C ASP A 384 5.33 -18.05 14.12
N THR A 385 5.83 -18.35 15.31
CA THR A 385 5.69 -17.50 16.49
C THR A 385 6.25 -16.10 16.22
N LEU A 386 7.47 -16.02 15.69
CA LEU A 386 8.09 -14.75 15.29
C LEU A 386 7.28 -14.04 14.20
N SER A 387 6.72 -14.78 13.24
CA SER A 387 5.85 -14.22 12.20
C SER A 387 4.59 -13.60 12.80
N GLN A 388 3.93 -14.29 13.73
CA GLN A 388 2.73 -13.80 14.39
C GLN A 388 3.01 -12.59 15.29
N LEU A 389 4.23 -12.45 15.82
CA LEU A 389 4.59 -11.33 16.69
C LEU A 389 4.91 -10.02 15.95
N ILE A 390 5.02 -10.01 14.61
CA ILE A 390 5.51 -8.84 13.83
C ILE A 390 4.73 -7.56 14.15
N ARG A 391 3.41 -7.63 14.30
CA ARG A 391 2.57 -6.46 14.62
C ARG A 391 2.97 -5.83 15.97
N THR A 392 3.38 -6.65 16.93
CA THR A 392 3.74 -6.17 18.27
C THR A 392 5.05 -5.39 18.32
N ALA A 393 5.82 -5.37 17.22
CA ALA A 393 7.00 -4.52 17.08
C ALA A 393 6.64 -3.03 17.02
N PHE A 394 5.43 -2.69 16.59
CA PHE A 394 4.96 -1.31 16.57
C PHE A 394 4.39 -0.94 17.93
N ILE A 395 4.89 0.15 18.50
CA ILE A 395 4.51 0.66 19.83
C ILE A 395 4.14 2.15 19.73
N PRO A 396 3.30 2.69 20.62
CA PRO A 396 3.10 4.13 20.72
C PRO A 396 4.36 4.80 21.32
N LYS A 397 4.48 6.11 21.18
CA LYS A 397 5.46 6.89 21.96
C LYS A 397 5.21 6.74 23.47
N ALA A 398 6.25 7.00 24.26
CA ALA A 398 6.16 6.87 25.73
C ALA A 398 5.03 7.72 26.32
N GLY A 399 4.23 7.13 27.23
CA GLY A 399 3.09 7.80 27.88
C GLY A 399 1.83 7.90 27.01
N TYR A 400 1.81 7.25 25.84
CA TYR A 400 0.68 7.17 24.93
C TYR A 400 0.25 5.72 24.74
N LYS A 401 -0.97 5.52 24.27
CA LYS A 401 -1.54 4.24 23.84
C LYS A 401 -1.91 4.30 22.36
N PHE A 402 -2.09 3.16 21.72
CA PHE A 402 -2.77 3.12 20.44
C PHE A 402 -4.28 3.04 20.63
N ILE A 403 -5.00 3.84 19.85
CA ILE A 403 -6.41 3.62 19.53
C ILE A 403 -6.44 3.09 18.10
N VAL A 404 -6.93 1.86 17.93
CA VAL A 404 -7.11 1.23 16.63
C VAL A 404 -8.61 1.16 16.36
N SER A 405 -9.07 1.80 15.29
CA SER A 405 -10.49 1.86 14.93
C SER A 405 -10.68 1.44 13.48
N ASP A 406 -11.63 0.54 13.21
CA ASP A 406 -11.89 -0.06 11.90
C ASP A 406 -13.37 0.09 11.51
N PHE A 407 -13.64 0.30 10.23
CA PHE A 407 -15.02 0.32 9.76
C PHE A 407 -15.60 -1.09 9.64
N SER A 408 -16.72 -1.33 10.31
CA SER A 408 -17.36 -2.66 10.34
C SER A 408 -18.02 -2.98 8.98
N ALA A 409 -17.37 -3.78 8.14
CA ALA A 409 -17.87 -4.23 6.83
C ALA A 409 -18.26 -3.09 5.87
N ILE A 410 -17.38 -2.09 5.73
CA ILE A 410 -17.67 -0.87 4.97
C ILE A 410 -18.12 -1.11 3.52
N GLU A 411 -17.46 -2.01 2.79
CA GLU A 411 -17.79 -2.27 1.39
C GLU A 411 -19.20 -2.87 1.25
N ALA A 412 -19.60 -3.75 2.18
CA ALA A 412 -20.94 -4.33 2.20
C ALA A 412 -22.02 -3.27 2.52
N ARG A 413 -21.70 -2.29 3.37
CA ARG A 413 -22.59 -1.15 3.67
C ARG A 413 -22.72 -0.23 2.46
N VAL A 414 -21.61 0.08 1.80
CA VAL A 414 -21.57 0.96 0.63
C VAL A 414 -22.35 0.34 -0.53
N ILE A 415 -22.11 -0.93 -0.89
CA ILE A 415 -22.84 -1.56 -2.00
C ILE A 415 -24.34 -1.67 -1.71
N ALA A 416 -24.72 -2.04 -0.47
CA ALA A 416 -26.12 -2.11 -0.08
C ALA A 416 -26.82 -0.75 -0.15
N HIS A 417 -26.13 0.32 0.29
CA HIS A 417 -26.65 1.67 0.22
C HIS A 417 -26.82 2.14 -1.22
N LEU A 418 -25.81 1.97 -2.08
CA LEU A 418 -25.87 2.37 -3.49
C LEU A 418 -26.95 1.62 -4.24
N ALA A 419 -27.06 0.30 -4.05
CA ALA A 419 -28.06 -0.51 -4.72
C ALA A 419 -29.47 -0.35 -4.13
N GLY A 420 -29.63 0.24 -2.95
CA GLY A 420 -30.92 0.26 -2.24
C GLY A 420 -31.36 -1.14 -1.75
N GLU A 421 -30.42 -1.98 -1.31
CA GLU A 421 -30.70 -3.32 -0.79
C GLU A 421 -31.20 -3.23 0.67
N THR A 422 -32.52 -3.23 0.84
CA THR A 422 -33.18 -2.84 2.10
C THR A 422 -32.99 -3.83 3.24
N TRP A 423 -32.99 -5.14 2.96
CA TRP A 423 -32.82 -6.15 4.01
C TRP A 423 -31.44 -6.09 4.65
N ARG A 424 -30.38 -5.82 3.86
CA ARG A 424 -29.02 -5.59 4.37
C ARG A 424 -28.97 -4.33 5.22
N THR A 425 -29.59 -3.26 4.74
CA THR A 425 -29.71 -1.99 5.47
C THR A 425 -30.39 -2.20 6.83
N GLU A 426 -31.42 -3.06 6.90
CA GLU A 426 -32.09 -3.40 8.15
C GLU A 426 -31.20 -4.21 9.11
N VAL A 427 -30.43 -5.17 8.59
CA VAL A 427 -29.41 -5.90 9.38
C VAL A 427 -28.42 -4.91 10.00
N PHE A 428 -27.92 -3.97 9.22
CA PHE A 428 -27.00 -2.94 9.69
C PHE A 428 -27.63 -2.02 10.74
N ARG A 429 -28.89 -1.62 10.56
CA ARG A 429 -29.65 -0.79 11.52
C ARG A 429 -29.83 -1.50 12.87
N LYS A 430 -30.03 -2.83 12.86
CA LYS A 430 -30.13 -3.66 14.06
C LYS A 430 -28.80 -4.11 14.65
N ASN A 431 -27.66 -3.61 14.13
CA ASN A 431 -26.32 -4.07 14.52
C ASN A 431 -26.11 -5.59 14.35
N GLY A 432 -26.77 -6.20 13.37
CA GLY A 432 -26.62 -7.62 13.05
C GLY A 432 -25.31 -7.92 12.31
N ASP A 433 -24.84 -9.16 12.43
CA ASP A 433 -23.71 -9.66 11.65
C ASP A 433 -24.15 -9.95 10.21
N ILE A 434 -23.66 -9.16 9.25
CA ILE A 434 -24.02 -9.29 7.84
C ILE A 434 -23.67 -10.66 7.27
N TYR A 435 -22.63 -11.34 7.77
CA TYR A 435 -22.24 -12.66 7.28
C TYR A 435 -23.21 -13.75 7.77
N CYS A 436 -23.69 -13.62 9.02
CA CYS A 436 -24.77 -14.46 9.52
C CYS A 436 -26.05 -14.20 8.74
N ALA A 437 -26.42 -12.94 8.52
CA ALA A 437 -27.62 -12.59 7.79
C ALA A 437 -27.59 -13.05 6.32
N SER A 438 -26.46 -12.87 5.62
CA SER A 438 -26.25 -13.42 4.28
C SER A 438 -26.38 -14.95 4.27
N ALA A 439 -25.76 -15.65 5.22
CA ALA A 439 -25.92 -17.10 5.33
C ALA A 439 -27.38 -17.50 5.57
N SER A 440 -28.10 -16.80 6.44
CA SER A 440 -29.52 -17.06 6.69
C SER A 440 -30.39 -16.84 5.45
N ALA A 441 -30.17 -15.76 4.71
CA ALA A 441 -30.90 -15.47 3.49
C ALA A 441 -30.63 -16.51 2.39
N MET A 442 -29.38 -16.99 2.29
CA MET A 442 -28.97 -17.95 1.27
C MET A 442 -29.45 -19.38 1.56
N PHE A 443 -29.36 -19.81 2.82
CA PHE A 443 -29.69 -21.20 3.22
C PHE A 443 -31.11 -21.37 3.74
N GLY A 444 -31.85 -20.28 3.96
CA GLY A 444 -33.21 -20.32 4.50
C GLY A 444 -33.29 -20.78 5.96
N VAL A 445 -32.21 -20.67 6.73
CA VAL A 445 -32.13 -21.10 8.13
C VAL A 445 -31.58 -19.98 9.04
N PRO A 446 -32.01 -19.87 10.31
CA PRO A 446 -31.40 -18.93 11.26
C PRO A 446 -29.92 -19.25 11.47
N VAL A 447 -29.06 -18.23 11.44
CA VAL A 447 -27.60 -18.34 11.65
C VAL A 447 -27.19 -17.30 12.70
N GLU A 448 -26.58 -17.77 13.77
CA GLU A 448 -26.04 -16.93 14.85
C GLU A 448 -24.56 -17.21 15.06
N LYS A 449 -23.74 -16.16 15.25
CA LYS A 449 -22.28 -16.27 15.29
C LYS A 449 -21.76 -17.31 16.28
N HIS A 450 -22.37 -17.40 17.45
CA HIS A 450 -22.05 -18.36 18.51
C HIS A 450 -23.29 -19.17 18.92
N GLY A 451 -24.12 -19.55 17.94
CA GLY A 451 -25.39 -20.20 18.20
C GLY A 451 -25.83 -21.12 17.05
N VAL A 452 -27.13 -21.14 16.79
CA VAL A 452 -27.75 -22.00 15.77
C VAL A 452 -27.06 -21.79 14.42
N ASN A 453 -26.63 -22.88 13.80
CA ASN A 453 -25.95 -22.90 12.50
C ASN A 453 -24.72 -21.98 12.36
N GLY A 454 -24.02 -21.64 13.45
CA GLY A 454 -22.87 -20.72 13.42
C GLY A 454 -21.74 -21.12 12.45
N HIS A 455 -21.59 -22.41 12.16
CA HIS A 455 -20.64 -22.92 11.14
C HIS A 455 -20.94 -22.40 9.72
N LEU A 456 -22.18 -22.03 9.40
CA LEU A 456 -22.57 -21.46 8.10
C LEU A 456 -22.12 -20.00 7.94
N ARG A 457 -21.80 -19.29 9.03
CA ARG A 457 -21.32 -17.90 8.97
C ARG A 457 -20.11 -17.74 8.07
N GLN A 458 -19.17 -18.69 8.12
CA GLN A 458 -17.97 -18.65 7.28
C GLN A 458 -18.32 -18.80 5.79
N LYS A 459 -19.30 -19.64 5.46
CA LYS A 459 -19.83 -19.77 4.09
C LYS A 459 -20.48 -18.46 3.63
N GLY A 460 -21.29 -17.82 4.48
CA GLY A 460 -21.87 -16.49 4.23
C GLY A 460 -20.82 -15.40 4.00
N LYS A 461 -19.73 -15.41 4.78
CA LYS A 461 -18.60 -14.49 4.60
C LYS A 461 -17.90 -14.66 3.25
N ILE A 462 -17.60 -15.89 2.85
CA ILE A 462 -16.98 -16.15 1.54
C ILE A 462 -17.91 -15.72 0.42
N ALA A 463 -19.19 -16.05 0.50
CA ALA A 463 -20.19 -15.64 -0.49
C ALA A 463 -20.27 -14.12 -0.62
N GLU A 464 -20.33 -13.39 0.50
CA GLU A 464 -20.37 -11.93 0.49
C GLU A 464 -19.16 -11.32 -0.21
N LEU A 465 -17.96 -11.80 0.11
CA LEU A 465 -16.71 -11.27 -0.45
C LEU A 465 -16.48 -11.68 -1.91
N ALA A 466 -16.93 -12.88 -2.30
CA ALA A 466 -16.71 -13.41 -3.64
C ALA A 466 -17.78 -12.94 -4.64
N LEU A 467 -19.04 -12.85 -4.23
CA LEU A 467 -20.17 -12.73 -5.13
C LEU A 467 -20.69 -11.30 -5.28
N GLY A 468 -20.38 -10.40 -4.32
CA GLY A 468 -20.79 -8.99 -4.33
C GLY A 468 -20.44 -8.19 -5.58
N TYR A 469 -19.48 -8.69 -6.38
CA TYR A 469 -19.00 -8.04 -7.59
C TYR A 469 -18.99 -8.99 -8.80
N GLY A 470 -20.02 -9.83 -8.92
CA GLY A 470 -20.22 -10.69 -10.08
C GLY A 470 -19.29 -11.91 -10.13
N GLY A 471 -18.68 -12.28 -9.00
CA GLY A 471 -17.95 -13.54 -8.90
C GLY A 471 -18.86 -14.75 -9.21
N SER A 472 -18.23 -15.80 -9.71
CA SER A 472 -18.86 -17.09 -10.02
C SER A 472 -18.13 -18.20 -9.24
N VAL A 473 -18.40 -19.46 -9.57
CA VAL A 473 -17.78 -20.65 -8.97
C VAL A 473 -16.25 -20.53 -8.85
N GLY A 474 -15.59 -20.00 -9.88
CA GLY A 474 -14.14 -19.77 -9.85
C GLY A 474 -13.68 -18.81 -8.76
N ALA A 475 -14.45 -17.75 -8.46
CA ALA A 475 -14.13 -16.80 -7.39
C ALA A 475 -14.29 -17.44 -6.00
N LEU A 476 -15.34 -18.26 -5.82
CA LEU A 476 -15.53 -19.04 -4.60
C LEU A 476 -14.37 -20.02 -4.37
N LYS A 477 -13.95 -20.75 -5.41
CA LYS A 477 -12.78 -21.64 -5.34
C LYS A 477 -11.51 -20.88 -4.95
N ALA A 478 -11.26 -19.72 -5.56
CA ALA A 478 -10.09 -18.89 -5.25
C ALA A 478 -10.08 -18.34 -3.82
N MET A 479 -11.26 -18.08 -3.24
CA MET A 479 -11.45 -17.66 -1.84
C MET A 479 -11.39 -18.82 -0.83
N GLY A 480 -11.08 -20.05 -1.28
CA GLY A 480 -10.93 -21.21 -0.41
C GLY A 480 -12.25 -21.85 0.01
N ALA A 481 -13.31 -21.72 -0.78
CA ALA A 481 -14.60 -22.37 -0.50
C ALA A 481 -14.46 -23.88 -0.26
N LEU A 482 -13.64 -24.56 -1.08
CA LEU A 482 -13.38 -26.00 -0.92
C LEU A 482 -12.61 -26.31 0.38
N ASP A 483 -11.68 -25.42 0.77
CA ASP A 483 -10.85 -25.59 1.96
C ASP A 483 -11.66 -25.49 3.27
N ILE A 484 -12.87 -24.90 3.22
CA ILE A 484 -13.81 -24.79 4.34
C ILE A 484 -14.94 -25.84 4.30
N GLY A 485 -14.83 -26.85 3.43
CA GLY A 485 -15.75 -27.98 3.36
C GLY A 485 -16.98 -27.80 2.47
N LEU A 486 -17.00 -26.80 1.58
CA LEU A 486 -17.99 -26.75 0.49
C LEU A 486 -17.59 -27.75 -0.60
N GLN A 487 -18.55 -28.53 -1.10
CA GLN A 487 -18.37 -29.40 -2.26
C GLN A 487 -18.50 -28.61 -3.56
N GLU A 488 -17.89 -29.12 -4.64
CA GLU A 488 -17.89 -28.41 -5.93
C GLU A 488 -19.30 -28.23 -6.50
N GLU A 489 -20.17 -29.22 -6.27
CA GLU A 489 -21.58 -29.24 -6.69
C GLU A 489 -22.42 -28.19 -5.94
N GLU A 490 -22.00 -27.79 -4.74
CA GLU A 490 -22.69 -26.78 -3.93
C GLU A 490 -22.40 -25.34 -4.40
N LEU A 491 -21.31 -25.13 -5.16
CA LEU A 491 -20.83 -23.78 -5.48
C LEU A 491 -21.76 -23.00 -6.43
N GLN A 492 -22.28 -23.64 -7.48
CA GLN A 492 -23.19 -22.96 -8.41
C GLN A 492 -24.56 -22.65 -7.77
N PRO A 493 -25.19 -23.58 -7.02
CA PRO A 493 -26.36 -23.24 -6.20
C PRO A 493 -26.11 -22.07 -5.24
N LEU A 494 -24.94 -21.99 -4.61
CA LEU A 494 -24.56 -20.89 -3.73
C LEU A 494 -24.53 -19.54 -4.46
N VAL A 495 -23.96 -19.50 -5.68
CA VAL A 495 -23.97 -18.32 -6.55
C VAL A 495 -25.40 -17.87 -6.84
N ASN A 496 -26.26 -18.81 -7.21
CA ASN A 496 -27.65 -18.52 -7.56
C ASN A 496 -28.42 -18.00 -6.34
N ALA A 497 -28.29 -18.64 -5.18
CA ALA A 497 -28.94 -18.24 -3.95
C ALA A 497 -28.53 -16.84 -3.49
N TRP A 498 -27.23 -16.49 -3.60
CA TRP A 498 -26.77 -15.14 -3.27
C TRP A 498 -27.39 -14.11 -4.23
N ARG A 499 -27.41 -14.37 -5.55
CA ARG A 499 -28.01 -13.42 -6.52
C ARG A 499 -29.51 -13.25 -6.29
N SER A 500 -30.24 -14.33 -6.05
CA SER A 500 -31.68 -14.29 -5.76
C SER A 500 -32.01 -13.56 -4.46
N SER A 501 -31.13 -13.61 -3.47
CA SER A 501 -31.29 -12.85 -2.21
C SER A 501 -30.81 -11.39 -2.30
N ASN A 502 -30.15 -11.00 -3.41
CA ASN A 502 -29.58 -9.66 -3.60
C ASN A 502 -29.96 -9.06 -4.96
N PRO A 503 -31.27 -9.02 -5.31
CA PRO A 503 -31.71 -8.62 -6.64
C PRO A 503 -31.32 -7.18 -6.97
N ASN A 504 -31.36 -6.26 -5.99
CA ASN A 504 -31.06 -4.85 -6.24
C ASN A 504 -29.56 -4.65 -6.51
N ILE A 505 -28.69 -5.40 -5.84
CA ILE A 505 -27.25 -5.38 -6.13
C ILE A 505 -26.97 -5.91 -7.54
N VAL A 506 -27.66 -6.97 -7.97
CA VAL A 506 -27.50 -7.51 -9.33
C VAL A 506 -27.99 -6.50 -10.38
N THR A 507 -29.13 -5.85 -10.15
CA THR A 507 -29.62 -4.77 -11.02
C THR A 507 -28.62 -3.63 -11.09
N PHE A 508 -28.07 -3.20 -9.94
CA PHE A 508 -27.06 -2.14 -9.88
C PHE A 508 -25.83 -2.46 -10.75
N TRP A 509 -25.37 -3.71 -10.79
CA TRP A 509 -24.27 -4.11 -11.67
C TRP A 509 -24.55 -3.81 -13.15
N TRP A 510 -25.75 -4.14 -13.61
CA TRP A 510 -26.12 -4.03 -15.02
C TRP A 510 -26.55 -2.62 -15.40
N ASP A 511 -27.19 -1.88 -14.48
CA ASP A 511 -27.45 -0.46 -14.67
C ASP A 511 -26.15 0.34 -14.86
N VAL A 512 -25.10 -0.02 -14.10
CA VAL A 512 -23.76 0.55 -14.30
C VAL A 512 -23.14 0.11 -15.62
N ASP A 513 -23.30 -1.15 -16.02
CA ASP A 513 -22.81 -1.65 -17.33
C ASP A 513 -23.42 -0.85 -18.48
N ASP A 514 -24.74 -0.69 -18.47
CA ASP A 514 -25.51 0.00 -19.49
C ASP A 514 -25.17 1.49 -19.52
N ALA A 515 -25.07 2.14 -18.36
CA ALA A 515 -24.67 3.54 -18.26
C ALA A 515 -23.25 3.76 -18.83
N VAL A 516 -22.29 2.91 -18.48
CA VAL A 516 -20.91 2.98 -18.97
C VAL A 516 -20.86 2.76 -20.49
N LYS A 517 -21.51 1.70 -21.00
CA LYS A 517 -21.51 1.38 -22.42
C LYS A 517 -22.15 2.48 -23.25
N THR A 518 -23.28 3.02 -22.80
CA THR A 518 -23.97 4.15 -23.44
C THR A 518 -23.08 5.39 -23.46
N ALA A 519 -22.45 5.75 -22.33
CA ALA A 519 -21.52 6.88 -22.27
C ALA A 519 -20.35 6.73 -23.26
N ILE A 520 -19.81 5.51 -23.43
CA ILE A 520 -18.71 5.24 -24.37
C ILE A 520 -19.17 5.30 -25.83
N ARG A 521 -20.30 4.65 -26.18
CA ARG A 521 -20.80 4.56 -27.55
C ARG A 521 -21.24 5.93 -28.07
N GLU A 522 -22.05 6.62 -27.28
CA GLU A 522 -22.66 7.89 -27.66
C GLU A 522 -21.77 9.10 -27.34
N ARG A 523 -20.67 8.88 -26.61
CA ARG A 523 -19.74 9.93 -26.15
C ARG A 523 -20.46 11.03 -25.36
N THR A 524 -21.37 10.60 -24.49
CA THR A 524 -22.26 11.47 -23.72
C THR A 524 -22.04 11.32 -22.22
N ILE A 525 -22.89 11.98 -21.44
CA ILE A 525 -23.02 11.81 -20.00
C ILE A 525 -24.21 10.90 -19.72
N THR A 526 -24.03 9.90 -18.87
CA THR A 526 -25.10 9.07 -18.31
C THR A 526 -25.01 9.09 -16.79
N GLU A 527 -26.10 8.73 -16.12
CA GLU A 527 -26.17 8.75 -14.66
C GLU A 527 -27.05 7.61 -14.15
N THR A 528 -26.61 6.95 -13.09
CA THR A 528 -27.41 5.94 -12.38
C THR A 528 -26.95 5.89 -10.91
N HIS A 529 -27.87 5.67 -9.97
CA HIS A 529 -27.57 5.56 -8.53
C HIS A 529 -26.69 6.70 -7.97
N ASN A 530 -26.93 7.95 -8.39
CA ASN A 530 -26.13 9.14 -8.05
C ASN A 530 -24.65 9.06 -8.46
N ILE A 531 -24.33 8.24 -9.45
CA ILE A 531 -23.00 8.11 -10.05
C ILE A 531 -23.10 8.55 -11.50
N ARG A 532 -22.22 9.49 -11.87
CA ARG A 532 -22.19 10.07 -13.21
C ARG A 532 -21.05 9.48 -14.03
N PHE A 533 -21.36 9.08 -15.26
CA PHE A 533 -20.41 8.52 -16.22
C PHE A 533 -20.28 9.49 -17.38
N GLN A 534 -19.05 9.88 -17.70
CA GLN A 534 -18.80 10.90 -18.73
C GLN A 534 -17.67 10.47 -19.64
N TYR A 535 -17.91 10.47 -20.95
CA TYR A 535 -16.84 10.40 -21.92
C TYR A 535 -16.30 11.80 -22.20
N GLN A 536 -15.01 12.02 -21.93
CA GLN A 536 -14.33 13.29 -22.20
C GLN A 536 -12.90 13.03 -22.68
N SER A 537 -12.53 13.63 -23.82
CA SER A 537 -11.14 13.63 -24.31
C SER A 537 -10.48 12.25 -24.36
N ALA A 538 -11.21 11.27 -24.91
CA ALA A 538 -10.79 9.86 -25.01
C ALA A 538 -10.61 9.15 -23.66
N MET A 539 -11.28 9.61 -22.61
CA MET A 539 -11.33 8.96 -21.30
C MET A 539 -12.79 8.80 -20.88
N LEU A 540 -13.09 7.71 -20.17
CA LEU A 540 -14.32 7.60 -19.38
C LEU A 540 -13.98 8.02 -17.96
N PHE A 541 -14.76 8.96 -17.43
CA PHE A 541 -14.74 9.34 -16.03
C PHE A 541 -15.99 8.80 -15.34
N ILE A 542 -15.79 8.14 -14.20
CA ILE A 542 -16.85 7.79 -13.27
C ILE A 542 -16.74 8.74 -12.08
N GLN A 543 -17.66 9.69 -11.98
CA GLN A 543 -17.72 10.64 -10.88
C GLN A 543 -18.56 10.06 -9.75
N LEU A 544 -17.91 9.91 -8.59
CA LEU A 544 -18.51 9.42 -7.35
C LEU A 544 -19.32 10.53 -6.67
N PRO A 545 -20.20 10.18 -5.70
CA PRO A 545 -20.91 11.18 -4.90
C PRO A 545 -20.01 12.18 -4.17
N SER A 546 -18.78 11.77 -3.80
CA SER A 546 -17.75 12.65 -3.21
C SER A 546 -17.24 13.75 -4.17
N GLY A 547 -17.58 13.69 -5.46
CA GLY A 547 -17.04 14.52 -6.53
C GLY A 547 -15.72 14.00 -7.10
N ARG A 548 -15.10 12.98 -6.48
CA ARG A 548 -13.89 12.35 -7.01
C ARG A 548 -14.19 11.56 -8.27
N ARG A 549 -13.25 11.52 -9.21
CA ARG A 549 -13.40 10.81 -10.48
C ARG A 549 -12.45 9.62 -10.58
N LEU A 550 -12.96 8.49 -11.06
CA LEU A 550 -12.16 7.35 -11.55
C LEU A 550 -11.98 7.52 -13.05
N ALA A 551 -10.78 7.27 -13.56
CA ALA A 551 -10.45 7.47 -14.97
C ALA A 551 -10.12 6.15 -15.67
N TYR A 552 -10.67 5.99 -16.87
CA TYR A 552 -10.42 4.86 -17.77
C TYR A 552 -9.93 5.40 -19.11
N VAL A 553 -8.67 5.12 -19.47
CA VAL A 553 -8.03 5.71 -20.65
C VAL A 553 -8.44 4.94 -21.92
N LYS A 554 -8.84 5.67 -22.96
CA LYS A 554 -9.24 5.14 -24.29
C LYS A 554 -10.20 3.94 -24.20
N PRO A 555 -11.34 4.11 -23.52
CA PRO A 555 -12.33 3.06 -23.40
C PRO A 555 -12.94 2.77 -24.77
N LYS A 556 -13.24 1.49 -25.04
CA LYS A 556 -13.89 1.01 -26.26
C LYS A 556 -14.82 -0.15 -25.91
N ILE A 557 -15.87 -0.30 -26.69
CA ILE A 557 -16.66 -1.54 -26.70
C ILE A 557 -15.81 -2.61 -27.39
N GLY A 558 -15.71 -3.78 -26.76
CA GLY A 558 -15.01 -4.95 -27.26
C GLY A 558 -15.81 -6.21 -26.96
N GLU A 559 -15.14 -7.35 -27.09
CA GLU A 559 -15.71 -8.67 -26.84
C GLU A 559 -14.97 -9.30 -25.65
N ASN A 560 -15.71 -9.88 -24.71
CA ASN A 560 -15.14 -10.64 -23.60
C ASN A 560 -14.64 -12.01 -24.09
N LYS A 561 -13.90 -12.69 -23.23
CA LYS A 561 -13.40 -14.05 -23.48
C LYS A 561 -14.47 -15.12 -23.76
N TYR A 562 -15.76 -14.80 -23.59
CA TYR A 562 -16.90 -15.68 -23.81
C TYR A 562 -17.75 -15.27 -25.02
N GLY A 563 -17.30 -14.30 -25.83
CA GLY A 563 -18.00 -13.83 -27.02
C GLY A 563 -19.12 -12.81 -26.77
N GLY A 564 -19.29 -12.37 -25.52
CA GLY A 564 -20.25 -11.33 -25.14
C GLY A 564 -19.64 -9.93 -25.19
N GLU A 565 -20.47 -8.91 -25.35
CA GLU A 565 -20.00 -7.54 -25.39
C GLU A 565 -19.42 -7.07 -24.04
N SER A 566 -18.26 -6.42 -24.06
CA SER A 566 -17.56 -5.89 -22.88
C SER A 566 -16.95 -4.52 -23.12
N VAL A 567 -16.43 -3.90 -22.05
CA VAL A 567 -15.69 -2.64 -22.15
C VAL A 567 -14.21 -2.93 -21.98
N THR A 568 -13.38 -2.40 -22.87
CA THR A 568 -11.92 -2.47 -22.76
C THR A 568 -11.30 -1.08 -22.68
N TYR A 569 -10.24 -0.92 -21.90
CA TYR A 569 -9.54 0.36 -21.71
C TYR A 569 -8.03 0.13 -21.56
N GLU A 570 -7.23 1.18 -21.74
CA GLU A 570 -5.78 1.13 -21.51
C GLU A 570 -5.46 1.48 -20.05
N GLY A 571 -4.58 0.71 -19.41
CA GLY A 571 -4.18 0.93 -18.02
C GLY A 571 -3.04 0.04 -17.58
N VAL A 572 -2.59 0.21 -16.33
CA VAL A 572 -1.53 -0.63 -15.73
C VAL A 572 -2.11 -1.95 -15.25
N GLY A 573 -2.00 -3.03 -16.00
CA GLY A 573 -2.66 -4.30 -15.65
C GLY A 573 -1.96 -5.11 -14.56
N GLY A 574 -2.37 -6.37 -14.39
CA GLY A 574 -1.85 -7.26 -13.33
C GLY A 574 -0.35 -7.56 -13.47
N THR A 575 0.17 -7.48 -14.70
CA THR A 575 1.59 -7.60 -15.05
C THR A 575 2.42 -6.37 -14.69
N LYS A 576 1.78 -5.31 -14.14
CA LYS A 576 2.34 -3.96 -13.92
C LYS A 576 2.83 -3.27 -15.21
N LYS A 577 2.40 -3.74 -16.37
CA LYS A 577 2.66 -3.12 -17.68
C LYS A 577 1.44 -2.34 -18.16
N TRP A 578 1.68 -1.39 -19.05
CA TRP A 578 0.60 -0.72 -19.78
C TRP A 578 0.00 -1.67 -20.81
N GLU A 579 -1.25 -2.05 -20.61
CA GLU A 579 -1.95 -3.02 -21.45
C GLU A 579 -3.43 -2.64 -21.60
N ARG A 580 -4.13 -3.31 -22.53
CA ARG A 580 -5.58 -3.18 -22.70
C ARG A 580 -6.27 -4.18 -21.77
N ILE A 581 -7.18 -3.68 -20.95
CA ILE A 581 -7.81 -4.40 -19.83
C ILE A 581 -9.30 -4.47 -20.09
N GLU A 582 -9.87 -5.64 -19.87
CA GLU A 582 -11.31 -5.91 -19.93
C GLU A 582 -12.00 -5.50 -18.62
N SER A 583 -13.21 -4.97 -18.72
CA SER A 583 -14.11 -4.69 -17.61
C SER A 583 -15.57 -4.82 -18.05
N TYR A 584 -16.44 -4.89 -17.06
CA TYR A 584 -17.88 -5.12 -17.18
C TYR A 584 -18.56 -4.63 -15.89
N GLY A 585 -19.88 -4.45 -15.92
CA GLY A 585 -20.70 -3.85 -14.85
C GLY A 585 -20.25 -4.17 -13.42
N PRO A 586 -20.30 -5.45 -12.99
CA PRO A 586 -19.83 -5.87 -11.67
C PRO A 586 -18.40 -5.43 -11.31
N LYS A 587 -17.47 -5.42 -12.27
CA LYS A 587 -16.09 -4.94 -12.04
C LYS A 587 -16.01 -3.42 -11.92
N PHE A 588 -16.86 -2.66 -12.63
CA PHE A 588 -17.00 -1.22 -12.40
C PHE A 588 -17.58 -0.94 -11.02
N VAL A 589 -18.61 -1.70 -10.61
CA VAL A 589 -19.20 -1.60 -9.27
C VAL A 589 -18.17 -1.89 -8.18
N GLU A 590 -17.31 -2.91 -8.34
CA GLU A 590 -16.20 -3.16 -7.41
C GLU A 590 -15.30 -1.93 -7.25
N ASN A 591 -14.88 -1.33 -8.37
CA ASN A 591 -14.03 -0.14 -8.32
C ASN A 591 -14.74 1.04 -7.65
N ILE A 592 -16.03 1.25 -7.93
CA ILE A 592 -16.86 2.31 -7.35
C ILE A 592 -16.97 2.13 -5.83
N VAL A 593 -17.32 0.92 -5.37
CA VAL A 593 -17.51 0.63 -3.94
C VAL A 593 -16.19 0.74 -3.18
N GLN A 594 -15.10 0.19 -3.71
CA GLN A 594 -13.76 0.33 -3.11
C GLN A 594 -13.30 1.80 -3.07
N ALA A 595 -13.63 2.57 -4.11
CA ALA A 595 -13.30 3.99 -4.19
C ALA A 595 -14.10 4.82 -3.18
N ILE A 596 -15.41 4.59 -3.05
CA ILE A 596 -16.23 5.26 -2.04
C ILE A 596 -15.80 4.88 -0.62
N SER A 597 -15.47 3.61 -0.37
CA SER A 597 -14.95 3.17 0.94
C SER A 597 -13.66 3.88 1.31
N ARG A 598 -12.77 4.08 0.33
CA ARG A 598 -11.55 4.89 0.47
C ARG A 598 -11.89 6.36 0.77
N ASP A 599 -12.90 6.94 0.12
CA ASP A 599 -13.31 8.34 0.36
C ASP A 599 -13.93 8.56 1.73
N ILE A 600 -14.66 7.57 2.24
CA ILE A 600 -15.14 7.55 3.62
C ILE A 600 -13.96 7.54 4.58
N LEU A 601 -12.94 6.71 4.34
CA LEU A 601 -11.73 6.70 5.15
C LEU A 601 -10.98 8.04 5.10
N SER A 602 -10.81 8.63 3.91
CA SER A 602 -10.23 9.97 3.75
C SER A 602 -11.00 11.02 4.56
N TYR A 603 -12.33 10.98 4.50
CA TYR A 603 -13.18 11.87 5.27
C TYR A 603 -12.98 11.70 6.78
N ALA A 604 -12.95 10.45 7.27
CA ALA A 604 -12.67 10.15 8.67
C ALA A 604 -11.30 10.67 9.11
N MET A 605 -10.24 10.39 8.34
CA MET A 605 -8.89 10.93 8.58
C MET A 605 -8.91 12.45 8.67
N ARG A 606 -9.60 13.14 7.76
CA ARG A 606 -9.70 14.60 7.79
C ARG A 606 -10.37 15.12 9.05
N THR A 607 -11.47 14.50 9.48
CA THR A 607 -12.13 14.92 10.73
C THR A 607 -11.25 14.66 11.96
N LEU A 608 -10.48 13.58 11.93
CA LEU A 608 -9.55 13.15 12.99
C LEU A 608 -8.13 13.72 12.82
N SER A 609 -7.93 14.71 11.93
CA SER A 609 -6.61 15.30 11.64
C SER A 609 -5.94 15.98 12.84
N HIS A 610 -6.74 16.36 13.84
CA HIS A 610 -6.26 16.88 15.12
C HIS A 610 -5.66 15.79 16.03
N CYS A 611 -5.84 14.52 15.71
CA CYS A 611 -5.20 13.39 16.39
C CYS A 611 -3.87 13.02 15.70
N PHE A 612 -2.98 12.36 16.44
CA PHE A 612 -1.74 11.83 15.87
C PHE A 612 -2.02 10.50 15.13
N ILE A 613 -2.57 10.60 13.92
CA ILE A 613 -2.73 9.45 13.02
C ILE A 613 -1.34 9.01 12.56
N VAL A 614 -0.95 7.79 12.92
CA VAL A 614 0.39 7.24 12.65
C VAL A 614 0.37 6.18 11.54
N GLY A 615 -0.80 5.65 11.23
CA GLY A 615 -0.97 4.73 10.11
C GLY A 615 -2.41 4.34 9.87
N HIS A 616 -2.62 3.58 8.81
CA HIS A 616 -3.93 3.04 8.46
C HIS A 616 -3.76 1.72 7.68
N ILE A 617 -4.72 0.81 7.81
CA ILE A 617 -4.68 -0.50 7.14
C ILE A 617 -6.05 -0.83 6.57
N HIS A 618 -6.16 -0.84 5.24
CA HIS A 618 -7.44 -0.97 4.55
C HIS A 618 -8.44 0.09 5.00
N ASP A 619 -9.34 -0.24 5.91
CA ASP A 619 -10.41 0.62 6.43
C ASP A 619 -10.20 0.95 7.93
N GLU A 620 -9.02 0.61 8.48
CA GLU A 620 -8.59 0.82 9.86
C GLU A 620 -7.68 2.06 10.00
N LEU A 621 -7.83 2.81 11.09
CA LEU A 621 -6.93 3.89 11.52
C LEU A 621 -6.18 3.50 12.79
N ILE A 622 -4.89 3.86 12.85
CA ILE A 622 -4.02 3.70 14.02
C ILE A 622 -3.65 5.10 14.51
N ILE A 623 -4.12 5.44 15.71
CA ILE A 623 -3.92 6.74 16.34
C ILE A 623 -3.07 6.57 17.59
N GLU A 624 -2.01 7.37 17.70
CA GLU A 624 -1.21 7.49 18.91
C GLU A 624 -1.88 8.53 19.83
N ALA A 625 -2.54 8.06 20.90
CA ALA A 625 -3.38 8.90 21.75
C ALA A 625 -2.83 8.97 23.17
N SER A 626 -2.94 10.13 23.83
CA SER A 626 -2.60 10.23 25.26
C SER A 626 -3.53 9.33 26.07
N MET A 627 -3.08 8.84 27.23
CA MET A 627 -3.82 7.84 28.03
C MET A 627 -5.29 8.21 28.34
N GLY A 628 -5.62 9.50 28.47
CA GLY A 628 -6.96 9.98 28.77
C GLY A 628 -7.94 10.09 27.59
N VAL A 629 -7.50 9.85 26.35
CA VAL A 629 -8.40 9.91 25.17
C VAL A 629 -9.34 8.70 25.20
N ASN A 630 -10.62 8.96 24.94
CA ASN A 630 -11.68 7.97 24.95
C ASN A 630 -11.83 7.30 23.56
N LEU A 631 -11.67 5.97 23.51
CA LEU A 631 -11.90 5.13 22.33
C LEU A 631 -13.25 5.38 21.66
N GLN A 632 -14.35 5.42 22.43
CA GLN A 632 -15.71 5.54 21.92
C GLN A 632 -15.89 6.84 21.14
N ALA A 633 -15.29 7.95 21.61
CA ALA A 633 -15.35 9.23 20.91
C ALA A 633 -14.65 9.17 19.54
N ILE A 634 -13.53 8.44 19.43
CA ILE A 634 -12.83 8.22 18.16
C ILE A 634 -13.67 7.36 17.23
N CYS A 635 -14.24 6.25 17.71
CA CYS A 635 -15.09 5.37 16.89
C CYS A 635 -16.37 6.10 16.43
N GLU A 636 -17.02 6.89 17.29
CA GLU A 636 -18.17 7.71 16.92
C GLU A 636 -17.82 8.72 15.84
N GLN A 637 -16.66 9.37 15.97
CA GLN A 637 -16.21 10.34 14.98
C GLN A 637 -15.84 9.69 13.64
N MET A 638 -15.14 8.55 13.67
CA MET A 638 -14.82 7.77 12.47
C MET A 638 -16.09 7.26 11.78
N GLY A 639 -17.09 6.83 12.55
CA GLY A 639 -18.37 6.35 12.05
C GLY A 639 -19.30 7.43 11.47
N ARG A 640 -18.93 8.72 11.50
CA ARG A 640 -19.77 9.80 10.97
C ARG A 640 -19.93 9.68 9.45
N VAL A 641 -21.18 9.74 9.01
CA VAL A 641 -21.54 9.69 7.60
C VAL A 641 -21.12 10.98 6.91
N PRO A 642 -20.33 10.92 5.82
CA PRO A 642 -20.02 12.11 5.03
C PRO A 642 -21.29 12.75 4.45
N PRO A 643 -21.37 14.09 4.34
CA PRO A 643 -22.57 14.76 3.83
C PRO A 643 -23.01 14.31 2.43
N TRP A 644 -22.05 13.91 1.59
CA TRP A 644 -22.27 13.43 0.22
C TRP A 644 -22.76 11.97 0.14
N LEU A 645 -22.83 11.25 1.25
CA LEU A 645 -23.34 9.86 1.34
C LEU A 645 -24.51 9.76 2.32
N SER A 646 -25.40 10.75 2.30
CA SER A 646 -26.53 10.86 3.23
C SER A 646 -27.38 9.59 3.25
N GLY A 647 -27.73 9.12 4.45
CA GLY A 647 -28.54 7.92 4.67
C GLY A 647 -27.75 6.60 4.69
N ALA A 648 -26.45 6.60 4.40
CA ALA A 648 -25.62 5.42 4.62
C ALA A 648 -25.51 5.10 6.12
N LEU A 649 -25.52 3.81 6.45
CA LEU A 649 -25.34 3.35 7.82
C LEU A 649 -23.89 2.95 8.02
N LEU A 650 -23.06 3.90 8.46
CA LEU A 650 -21.66 3.64 8.79
C LEU A 650 -21.49 3.35 10.29
N ARG A 651 -20.50 2.51 10.61
CA ARG A 651 -20.11 2.19 11.97
C ARG A 651 -18.62 1.90 12.00
N ALA A 652 -17.95 2.39 13.03
CA ALA A 652 -16.61 1.98 13.37
C ALA A 652 -16.62 1.34 14.76
N ASP A 653 -15.80 0.33 14.94
CA ASP A 653 -15.49 -0.29 16.22
C ASP A 653 -13.97 -0.30 16.40
N GLY A 654 -13.48 -0.40 17.62
CA GLY A 654 -12.05 -0.32 17.88
C GLY A 654 -11.64 -0.84 19.25
N TYR A 655 -10.36 -0.73 19.54
CA TYR A 655 -9.77 -1.14 20.81
C TYR A 655 -8.55 -0.28 21.17
N GLU A 656 -8.17 -0.33 22.45
CA GLU A 656 -6.98 0.33 22.97
C GLU A 656 -5.86 -0.71 23.19
N THR A 657 -4.60 -0.35 22.93
CA THR A 657 -3.48 -1.28 23.10
C THR A 657 -2.14 -0.56 23.27
N GLU A 658 -1.21 -1.18 24.01
CA GLU A 658 0.17 -0.69 24.23
C GLU A 658 1.13 -1.10 23.10
N TRP A 659 0.69 -1.95 22.18
CA TRP A 659 1.40 -2.31 20.96
C TRP A 659 0.40 -2.77 19.92
N TYR A 660 0.74 -2.60 18.65
CA TYR A 660 -0.17 -2.95 17.58
C TYR A 660 -0.42 -4.47 17.53
N LYS A 661 -1.67 -4.85 17.35
CA LYS A 661 -2.12 -6.24 17.19
C LYS A 661 -3.29 -6.26 16.21
N LYS A 662 -3.94 -7.40 16.04
CA LYS A 662 -5.25 -7.48 15.41
C LYS A 662 -6.18 -8.18 16.40
N ASP A 663 -7.33 -7.57 16.67
CA ASP A 663 -8.38 -8.15 17.51
C ASP A 663 -9.30 -9.07 16.69
#